data_AF-A0A4Q1C859-F1
#
_entry.id   AF-A0A4Q1C859-F1
#
_cell.length_a   1.000
_cell.length_b   1.000
_cell.length_c   1.000
_cell.angle_alpha   90.00
_cell.angle_beta   90.00
_cell.angle_gamma   90.00
#
_symmetry.space_group_name_H-M   'P 1'
#
loop_
_entity.id
_entity.type
_entity.pdbx_description
1 polymer ?
#
loop_
_entity_poly.entity_id
_entity_poly.type
_entity_poly.pdbx_seq_one_letter_code
_entity_poly.pdbx_strand_id
1 'polypeptide(L)'
;MESQAQTGTALVRHAPTLNGRVEGSVQVLTAESVTFNSSANVTGDLLLPGTPTVQLNGNVVYGGTVEGLGVATPTSHKVMLNTGSRLGHVIRRTDPVALPSVGKPPQPTGTRSVSLNSPGQSPGDFSTLKNLTLNSNVGHIVVPPGTYGNFNANAGSGFTLGVVGDTAPALYHFQNLTLNSNSSFTVIGPVVVTVDGGFSTNADMGASGHSEWLQLRIAGGGLSVNGSRTVHAFLKAPDGTLTLNGGSRFVGAVSCDRLIVNSSAVLQLVPPAVNQLPSVTITRPVGLARFVAPASFALEAEAADSDGTVTRVDFYQGDVKVGEATAVPYVVPWSLAAPGSYTFTAKAIDDKGAVATSTELSVVVQAEPTGLPFVADFEPGENYRPGALHGQQGWTATDKVAVLDEPNASSAQEVTLPGGEPSESLQVRLVGGTISPVFTDVLLRPVAAASPEDAVILFTHGTRVALVGTSSSAVLQAAQGSAGGTVWLDTGYAVPVDTSLRANVWLRLTLREDYTTGKWDLYADGRMIAVDLPFNDPATASYTGFSVIGHASQGASMDDFYAGVDNPLFADADLDGMDDTWETARGLNPAVNDRTGDSDDDRISNIQEYLLGTHPTQADTDGDGLADGWERQHGFNPISADDNFADTDLDGLMDGHESQSGTNPRLIDSDSDGIGDAVEVLLGYDPTRVQAGISLATDADGDGLTLEQELVLGTDPAVPDSLGSQDRDGDGLPDKWELAQGLNPLVANIGGMVNEDADGDGLTLIHEARVGTNPQSADTDGDGMRDDHEVHRGLDPLADDGTADPDGDSLNNREEYRRGTNPRDYYNGIMHEILPLIGGDFDLGSGGVMAVRVVDAVGNPLINAPVTLTIESGDSQIALTLNGPLVGQTADVRTGSDGIARVYLRTP
;
A
#
# COMPACT_ATOMS: atom_id res chain seq x y z
N MET A 1 7.08 -17.39 0.08
CA MET A 1 7.45 -17.44 1.52
C MET A 1 8.29 -16.22 1.97
N GLU A 2 8.15 -15.04 1.35
CA GLU A 2 8.80 -13.77 1.80
C GLU A 2 7.78 -12.63 2.06
N SER A 3 6.47 -12.90 2.00
CA SER A 3 5.40 -11.89 1.89
C SER A 3 5.06 -11.10 3.17
N GLN A 4 5.52 -11.52 4.36
CA GLN A 4 5.28 -10.82 5.64
C GLN A 4 6.09 -9.51 5.80
N ALA A 5 6.37 -8.80 4.70
CA ALA A 5 7.18 -7.58 4.66
C ALA A 5 6.77 -6.59 3.54
N GLN A 6 5.46 -6.49 3.22
CA GLN A 6 4.95 -5.56 2.20
C GLN A 6 3.90 -4.54 2.66
N THR A 7 3.14 -4.79 3.74
CA THR A 7 2.35 -3.72 4.38
C THR A 7 3.26 -2.75 5.16
N GLY A 8 2.76 -1.54 5.45
CA GLY A 8 3.50 -0.51 6.18
C GLY A 8 3.69 -0.84 7.67
N THR A 9 4.46 -1.88 7.97
CA THR A 9 4.53 -2.55 9.28
C THR A 9 5.96 -2.61 9.82
N ALA A 10 6.15 -2.24 11.09
CA ALA A 10 7.42 -2.37 11.79
C ALA A 10 7.52 -3.75 12.49
N LEU A 11 8.56 -4.53 12.17
CA LEU A 11 8.84 -5.81 12.83
C LEU A 11 9.68 -5.57 14.10
N VAL A 12 9.17 -5.93 15.28
CA VAL A 12 9.80 -5.64 16.58
C VAL A 12 9.84 -6.88 17.46
N ARG A 13 11.01 -7.28 17.99
CA ARG A 13 11.09 -8.50 18.83
C ARG A 13 10.31 -8.37 20.14
N HIS A 14 10.54 -7.29 20.88
CA HIS A 14 10.00 -7.04 22.23
C HIS A 14 8.94 -5.93 22.26
N ALA A 15 8.14 -5.88 23.34
CA ALA A 15 7.08 -4.88 23.50
C ALA A 15 7.61 -3.44 23.29
N PRO A 16 6.99 -2.66 22.38
CA PRO A 16 7.47 -1.34 22.00
C PRO A 16 7.13 -0.28 23.05
N THR A 17 7.98 0.73 23.17
CA THR A 17 7.74 1.90 24.04
C THR A 17 7.27 3.06 23.16
N LEU A 18 5.95 3.22 23.04
CA LEU A 18 5.33 4.22 22.17
C LEU A 18 4.76 5.38 23.00
N ASN A 19 5.30 6.57 22.78
CA ASN A 19 4.86 7.85 23.35
C ASN A 19 4.88 8.97 22.27
N GLY A 20 4.77 8.59 20.99
CA GLY A 20 4.74 9.45 19.81
C GLY A 20 3.96 8.77 18.67
N ARG A 21 4.16 9.21 17.41
CA ARG A 21 3.39 8.71 16.25
C ARG A 21 4.08 7.56 15.51
N VAL A 22 3.31 6.55 15.14
CA VAL A 22 3.63 5.60 14.06
C VAL A 22 2.57 5.77 12.97
N GLU A 23 3.00 6.13 11.77
CA GLU A 23 2.21 6.12 10.54
C GLU A 23 2.43 4.74 9.90
N GLY A 24 1.50 3.81 10.15
CA GLY A 24 1.59 2.38 9.85
C GLY A 24 1.34 1.48 11.07
N SER A 25 1.61 0.18 10.93
CA SER A 25 1.34 -0.88 11.92
C SER A 25 2.62 -1.38 12.63
N VAL A 26 2.47 -2.15 13.71
CA VAL A 26 3.60 -2.72 14.49
C VAL A 26 3.33 -4.19 14.83
N GLN A 27 4.23 -5.09 14.43
CA GLN A 27 4.19 -6.51 14.81
C GLN A 27 5.21 -6.81 15.91
N VAL A 28 4.72 -7.34 17.03
CA VAL A 28 5.52 -7.68 18.22
C VAL A 28 5.72 -9.18 18.27
N LEU A 29 6.96 -9.64 18.12
CA LEU A 29 7.27 -11.06 17.85
C LEU A 29 7.38 -11.92 19.14
N THR A 30 7.17 -11.32 20.32
CA THR A 30 7.14 -12.02 21.61
C THR A 30 5.89 -11.64 22.40
N ALA A 31 5.34 -12.59 23.16
CA ALA A 31 4.12 -12.43 23.93
C ALA A 31 4.34 -11.63 25.23
N GLU A 32 4.68 -10.35 25.07
CA GLU A 32 4.93 -9.38 26.14
C GLU A 32 3.76 -8.41 26.31
N SER A 33 3.56 -7.89 27.52
CA SER A 33 2.45 -6.93 27.75
C SER A 33 2.82 -5.54 27.26
N VAL A 34 1.99 -4.96 26.39
CA VAL A 34 2.19 -3.63 25.80
C VAL A 34 1.32 -2.60 26.54
N THR A 35 1.81 -1.37 26.67
CA THR A 35 1.07 -0.27 27.32
C THR A 35 1.20 1.02 26.54
N PHE A 36 0.05 1.60 26.17
CA PHE A 36 -0.07 2.86 25.45
C PHE A 36 -0.52 3.94 26.43
N ASN A 37 0.11 5.12 26.35
CA ASN A 37 -0.18 6.26 27.21
C ASN A 37 -0.65 7.46 26.38
N SER A 38 -0.92 8.59 27.04
CA SER A 38 -1.60 9.79 26.54
C SER A 38 -0.90 10.60 25.42
N SER A 39 0.04 9.99 24.70
CA SER A 39 0.66 10.54 23.48
C SER A 39 1.06 9.45 22.46
N ALA A 40 0.66 8.20 22.68
CA ALA A 40 0.89 7.09 21.75
C ALA A 40 -0.17 7.11 20.65
N ASN A 41 0.24 7.21 19.39
CA ASN A 41 -0.66 7.25 18.24
C ASN A 41 -0.12 6.32 17.14
N VAL A 42 -0.70 5.13 17.00
CA VAL A 42 -0.43 4.20 15.89
C VAL A 42 -1.63 4.27 14.94
N THR A 43 -1.40 4.61 13.68
CA THR A 43 -2.50 4.77 12.70
C THR A 43 -2.99 3.45 12.11
N GLY A 44 -2.13 2.42 12.13
CA GLY A 44 -2.53 1.04 11.87
C GLY A 44 -2.60 0.23 13.16
N ASP A 45 -2.26 -1.04 13.06
CA ASP A 45 -2.59 -2.07 14.05
C ASP A 45 -1.41 -2.53 14.89
N LEU A 46 -1.71 -3.20 15.99
CA LEU A 46 -0.76 -3.91 16.85
C LEU A 46 -0.95 -5.41 16.73
N LEU A 47 -0.01 -6.08 16.06
CA LEU A 47 -0.02 -7.52 15.83
C LEU A 47 0.73 -8.24 16.97
N LEU A 48 0.08 -9.21 17.63
CA LEU A 48 0.57 -9.91 18.83
C LEU A 48 0.30 -11.44 18.79
N PRO A 49 1.28 -12.28 19.20
CA PRO A 49 1.12 -13.74 19.32
C PRO A 49 0.31 -14.13 20.57
N GLY A 50 -0.49 -15.20 20.48
CA GLY A 50 -1.41 -15.59 21.55
C GLY A 50 -2.66 -14.71 21.62
N THR A 51 -3.53 -14.94 22.62
CA THR A 51 -4.71 -14.10 22.88
C THR A 51 -4.49 -13.18 24.10
N PRO A 52 -3.82 -12.00 23.97
CA PRO A 52 -3.76 -11.03 25.05
C PRO A 52 -5.15 -10.51 25.46
N THR A 53 -5.30 -10.13 26.73
CA THR A 53 -6.48 -9.38 27.18
C THR A 53 -6.26 -7.89 26.98
N VAL A 54 -7.14 -7.22 26.24
CA VAL A 54 -7.12 -5.76 26.09
C VAL A 54 -7.84 -5.11 27.28
N GLN A 55 -7.28 -4.03 27.81
CA GLN A 55 -7.83 -3.27 28.94
C GLN A 55 -7.80 -1.78 28.61
N LEU A 56 -8.98 -1.15 28.54
CA LEU A 56 -9.16 0.28 28.29
C LEU A 56 -9.29 1.01 29.63
N ASN A 57 -8.49 2.06 29.83
CA ASN A 57 -8.45 2.86 31.06
C ASN A 57 -8.71 4.34 30.73
N GLY A 58 -9.99 4.71 30.58
CA GLY A 58 -10.43 6.05 30.21
C GLY A 58 -10.58 6.27 28.71
N ASN A 59 -10.67 7.52 28.27
CA ASN A 59 -11.00 7.87 26.89
C ASN A 59 -9.84 7.55 25.93
N VAL A 60 -10.01 6.54 25.09
CA VAL A 60 -9.03 6.07 24.11
C VAL A 60 -9.70 5.88 22.75
N VAL A 61 -8.97 6.06 21.66
CA VAL A 61 -9.45 5.71 20.31
C VAL A 61 -8.84 4.35 19.96
N TYR A 62 -9.71 3.39 19.65
CA TYR A 62 -9.34 1.99 19.47
C TYR A 62 -10.35 1.30 18.54
N GLY A 63 -9.88 0.76 17.41
CA GLY A 63 -10.74 0.11 16.41
C GLY A 63 -11.32 -1.24 16.86
N GLY A 64 -10.62 -1.95 17.75
CA GLY A 64 -11.11 -3.22 18.32
C GLY A 64 -10.09 -4.35 18.30
N THR A 65 -10.55 -5.55 18.62
CA THR A 65 -9.71 -6.75 18.70
C THR A 65 -10.11 -7.73 17.60
N VAL A 66 -9.15 -8.11 16.76
CA VAL A 66 -9.32 -9.09 15.67
C VAL A 66 -8.55 -10.36 16.02
N GLU A 67 -9.08 -11.54 15.66
CA GLU A 67 -8.35 -12.80 15.78
C GLU A 67 -7.63 -13.13 14.47
N GLY A 68 -6.30 -13.20 14.49
CA GLY A 68 -5.55 -13.87 13.43
C GLY A 68 -5.62 -15.39 13.54
N LEU A 69 -5.00 -16.09 12.58
CA LEU A 69 -5.10 -17.54 12.42
C LEU A 69 -4.15 -18.35 13.34
N GLY A 70 -3.06 -17.74 13.80
CA GLY A 70 -1.97 -18.38 14.53
C GLY A 70 -2.29 -18.81 15.98
N VAL A 71 -1.23 -19.15 16.73
CA VAL A 71 -1.37 -19.89 18.00
C VAL A 71 -2.02 -19.03 19.11
N ALA A 72 -3.07 -19.55 19.75
CA ALA A 72 -3.83 -18.85 20.81
C ALA A 72 -3.10 -18.70 22.16
N THR A 73 -2.05 -19.47 22.43
CA THR A 73 -1.23 -19.35 23.65
C THR A 73 0.00 -18.46 23.42
N PRO A 74 0.41 -17.61 24.38
CA PRO A 74 -0.04 -17.57 25.78
C PRO A 74 -1.06 -16.45 26.08
N THR A 75 -2.07 -16.78 26.90
CA THR A 75 -3.19 -15.89 27.24
C THR A 75 -2.90 -14.89 28.37
N SER A 76 -1.70 -14.94 28.96
CA SER A 76 -1.36 -14.27 30.23
C SER A 76 -0.87 -12.83 30.11
N HIS A 77 -0.68 -12.33 28.89
CA HIS A 77 -0.17 -10.98 28.62
C HIS A 77 -1.30 -10.02 28.25
N LYS A 78 -1.04 -8.71 28.31
CA LYS A 78 -2.06 -7.66 28.21
C LYS A 78 -1.69 -6.57 27.21
N VAL A 79 -2.72 -5.97 26.60
CA VAL A 79 -2.61 -4.64 25.99
C VAL A 79 -3.36 -3.67 26.89
N MET A 80 -2.66 -2.67 27.44
CA MET A 80 -3.26 -1.60 28.25
C MET A 80 -3.30 -0.30 27.45
N LEU A 81 -4.50 0.20 27.16
CA LEU A 81 -4.72 1.48 26.50
C LEU A 81 -5.19 2.49 27.55
N ASN A 82 -4.40 3.52 27.82
CA ASN A 82 -4.70 4.55 28.83
C ASN A 82 -5.10 5.87 28.16
N THR A 83 -5.96 6.66 28.81
CA THR A 83 -6.53 7.93 28.31
C THR A 83 -5.61 8.72 27.37
N GLY A 84 -6.07 8.98 26.15
CA GLY A 84 -5.37 9.74 25.12
C GLY A 84 -4.50 8.93 24.17
N SER A 85 -4.42 7.60 24.30
CA SER A 85 -3.83 6.75 23.25
C SER A 85 -4.76 6.60 22.04
N ARG A 86 -4.19 6.56 20.83
CA ARG A 86 -4.85 6.08 19.61
C ARG A 86 -4.14 4.84 19.05
N LEU A 87 -4.94 3.86 18.63
CA LEU A 87 -4.53 2.63 17.94
C LEU A 87 -5.64 2.24 16.94
N GLY A 88 -5.30 1.60 15.83
CA GLY A 88 -6.25 0.82 15.03
C GLY A 88 -6.70 -0.42 15.80
N HIS A 89 -6.42 -1.61 15.29
CA HIS A 89 -6.79 -2.86 15.93
C HIS A 89 -5.68 -3.43 16.81
N VAL A 90 -6.04 -4.36 17.70
CA VAL A 90 -5.12 -5.38 18.19
C VAL A 90 -5.43 -6.65 17.42
N ILE A 91 -4.53 -7.06 16.53
CA ILE A 91 -4.59 -8.37 15.88
C ILE A 91 -3.94 -9.36 16.84
N ARG A 92 -4.73 -10.28 17.41
CA ARG A 92 -4.25 -11.37 18.25
C ARG A 92 -3.85 -12.57 17.37
N ARG A 93 -3.27 -13.62 17.96
CA ARG A 93 -2.93 -14.86 17.24
C ARG A 93 -2.04 -14.65 16.01
N THR A 94 -1.11 -13.69 16.03
CA THR A 94 -0.18 -13.51 14.90
C THR A 94 1.10 -14.31 15.13
N ASP A 95 1.46 -15.21 14.21
CA ASP A 95 2.63 -16.08 14.41
C ASP A 95 3.97 -15.31 14.31
N PRO A 96 4.99 -15.64 15.13
CA PRO A 96 6.25 -14.90 15.15
C PRO A 96 7.13 -15.08 13.90
N VAL A 97 7.22 -14.02 13.07
CA VAL A 97 8.19 -13.93 11.96
C VAL A 97 9.63 -13.81 12.50
N ALA A 98 10.60 -14.46 11.85
CA ALA A 98 12.00 -14.34 12.22
C ALA A 98 12.62 -13.01 11.74
N LEU A 99 13.26 -12.25 12.63
CA LEU A 99 13.98 -11.03 12.25
C LEU A 99 15.18 -11.35 11.33
N PRO A 100 15.41 -10.57 10.26
CA PRO A 100 16.48 -10.83 9.31
C PRO A 100 17.85 -10.62 9.95
N SER A 101 18.66 -11.68 10.04
CA SER A 101 19.99 -11.63 10.65
C SER A 101 20.95 -10.70 9.90
N VAL A 102 21.75 -9.92 10.64
CA VAL A 102 22.76 -9.01 10.07
C VAL A 102 24.14 -9.45 10.54
N GLY A 103 24.95 -9.95 9.60
CA GLY A 103 26.34 -10.31 9.86
C GLY A 103 27.21 -9.08 10.14
N LYS A 104 28.20 -9.24 11.03
CA LYS A 104 29.20 -8.19 11.31
C LYS A 104 29.96 -7.79 10.04
N PRO A 105 30.18 -6.48 9.77
CA PRO A 105 30.91 -6.03 8.60
C PRO A 105 32.37 -6.52 8.61
N PRO A 106 32.97 -6.80 7.42
CA PRO A 106 34.36 -7.21 7.32
C PRO A 106 35.34 -6.22 7.97
N GLN A 107 36.48 -6.71 8.45
CA GLN A 107 37.50 -5.85 9.03
C GLN A 107 38.23 -5.04 7.94
N PRO A 108 38.37 -3.71 8.09
CA PRO A 108 38.96 -2.84 7.08
C PRO A 108 40.47 -3.08 6.93
N THR A 109 40.88 -3.35 5.69
CA THR A 109 42.26 -3.55 5.23
C THR A 109 43.08 -2.26 5.20
N GLY A 110 42.41 -1.10 5.08
CA GLY A 110 43.05 0.21 5.16
C GLY A 110 43.77 0.44 6.50
N THR A 111 44.79 1.30 6.48
CA THR A 111 45.66 1.57 7.64
C THR A 111 45.74 3.04 8.02
N ARG A 112 45.47 3.98 7.10
CA ARG A 112 45.55 5.42 7.35
C ARG A 112 44.35 5.91 8.17
N SER A 113 44.57 6.80 9.13
CA SER A 113 43.51 7.59 9.76
C SER A 113 43.69 9.06 9.34
N VAL A 114 42.60 9.72 8.94
CA VAL A 114 42.63 11.12 8.46
C VAL A 114 41.56 11.94 9.17
N SER A 115 41.94 13.14 9.61
CA SER A 115 41.00 14.15 10.12
C SER A 115 41.08 15.40 9.25
N LEU A 116 39.95 15.77 8.63
CA LEU A 116 39.78 16.99 7.85
C LEU A 116 39.14 18.05 8.75
N ASN A 117 39.68 19.27 8.73
CA ASN A 117 39.35 20.33 9.70
C ASN A 117 39.06 21.69 9.04
N SER A 118 39.01 21.75 7.70
CA SER A 118 38.62 22.93 6.93
C SER A 118 38.12 22.53 5.53
N PRO A 119 37.32 23.37 4.85
CA PRO A 119 36.96 23.17 3.45
C PRO A 119 38.15 22.92 2.53
N GLY A 120 37.92 22.16 1.45
CA GLY A 120 38.91 21.90 0.40
C GLY A 120 40.05 20.92 0.76
N GLN A 121 40.06 20.38 1.98
CA GLN A 121 40.98 19.29 2.34
C GLN A 121 40.48 17.96 1.77
N SER A 122 41.39 17.08 1.34
CA SER A 122 41.06 15.78 0.75
C SER A 122 41.48 14.62 1.68
N PRO A 123 40.68 13.53 1.76
CA PRO A 123 41.07 12.32 2.50
C PRO A 123 42.22 11.55 1.82
N GLY A 124 42.55 11.87 0.56
CA GLY A 124 43.48 11.10 -0.28
C GLY A 124 42.84 9.82 -0.82
N ASP A 125 43.66 8.90 -1.30
CA ASP A 125 43.22 7.59 -1.81
C ASP A 125 42.51 6.76 -0.73
N PHE A 126 41.28 6.34 -1.00
CA PHE A 126 40.45 5.55 -0.08
C PHE A 126 40.91 4.09 0.05
N SER A 127 41.66 3.52 -0.90
CA SER A 127 42.11 2.12 -0.85
C SER A 127 42.98 1.81 0.39
N THR A 128 43.64 2.85 0.90
CA THR A 128 44.54 2.80 2.05
C THR A 128 43.94 3.43 3.32
N LEU A 129 42.70 3.94 3.26
CA LEU A 129 42.03 4.67 4.33
C LEU A 129 41.26 3.71 5.25
N LYS A 130 41.56 3.76 6.56
CA LYS A 130 40.80 3.07 7.61
C LYS A 130 39.74 3.97 8.22
N ASN A 131 40.17 5.13 8.74
CA ASN A 131 39.32 6.01 9.53
C ASN A 131 39.28 7.41 8.93
N LEU A 132 38.11 8.04 8.93
CA LEU A 132 37.90 9.41 8.47
C LEU A 132 37.14 10.21 9.53
N THR A 133 37.53 11.45 9.78
CA THR A 133 36.81 12.37 10.67
C THR A 133 36.74 13.75 10.04
N LEU A 134 35.53 14.30 9.95
CA LEU A 134 35.28 15.63 9.41
C LEU A 134 34.88 16.59 10.55
N ASN A 135 35.59 17.70 10.66
CA ASN A 135 35.38 18.74 11.68
C ASN A 135 35.31 20.12 10.99
N SER A 136 34.53 21.04 11.57
CA SER A 136 34.51 22.45 11.14
C SER A 136 34.05 22.68 9.70
N ASN A 137 32.89 22.13 9.34
CA ASN A 137 32.20 22.35 8.07
C ASN A 137 33.08 22.14 6.83
N VAL A 138 33.66 20.92 6.70
CA VAL A 138 34.53 20.53 5.57
C VAL A 138 33.78 20.56 4.23
N GLY A 139 32.44 20.49 4.28
CA GLY A 139 31.58 20.18 3.15
C GLY A 139 31.24 18.68 3.10
N HIS A 140 30.72 18.23 1.97
CA HIS A 140 30.41 16.83 1.72
C HIS A 140 31.63 16.12 1.09
N ILE A 141 32.00 14.97 1.64
CA ILE A 141 33.00 14.07 1.05
C ILE A 141 32.29 12.91 0.36
N VAL A 142 32.51 12.77 -0.95
CA VAL A 142 32.08 11.57 -1.69
C VAL A 142 32.92 10.38 -1.21
N VAL A 143 32.25 9.32 -0.75
CA VAL A 143 32.87 8.08 -0.27
C VAL A 143 32.65 7.00 -1.33
N PRO A 144 33.70 6.39 -1.90
CA PRO A 144 33.55 5.27 -2.82
C PRO A 144 33.10 3.99 -2.06
N PRO A 145 32.55 2.98 -2.77
CA PRO A 145 32.17 1.70 -2.17
C PRO A 145 33.39 1.02 -1.50
N GLY A 146 33.19 0.39 -0.34
CA GLY A 146 34.32 -0.20 0.39
C GLY A 146 34.07 -0.58 1.84
N THR A 147 35.15 -1.00 2.52
CA THR A 147 35.15 -1.42 3.92
C THR A 147 36.06 -0.53 4.76
N TYR A 148 35.48 0.09 5.80
CA TYR A 148 36.07 1.16 6.59
C TYR A 148 35.95 0.91 8.09
N GLY A 149 36.78 1.62 8.86
CA GLY A 149 36.78 1.62 10.31
C GLY A 149 35.80 2.64 10.87
N ASN A 150 36.33 3.68 11.50
CA ASN A 150 35.57 4.73 12.14
C ASN A 150 35.39 5.92 11.18
N PHE A 151 34.15 6.20 10.78
CA PHE A 151 33.78 7.34 9.96
C PHE A 151 32.91 8.31 10.76
N ASN A 152 33.42 9.52 10.98
CA ASN A 152 32.76 10.54 11.82
C ASN A 152 32.54 11.82 11.01
N ALA A 153 31.30 12.30 10.94
CA ALA A 153 30.98 13.64 10.44
C ALA A 153 30.52 14.53 11.61
N ASN A 154 31.05 15.76 11.66
CA ASN A 154 30.67 16.76 12.66
C ASN A 154 30.50 18.14 12.03
N ALA A 155 29.64 18.96 12.64
CA ALA A 155 29.57 20.41 12.47
C ALA A 155 29.37 20.85 11.01
N GLY A 156 28.24 20.47 10.41
CA GLY A 156 27.87 20.81 9.02
C GLY A 156 28.58 19.99 7.92
N SER A 157 29.64 19.26 8.27
CA SER A 157 30.33 18.36 7.32
C SER A 157 29.48 17.11 7.05
N GLY A 158 29.64 16.47 5.89
CA GLY A 158 28.83 15.31 5.52
C GLY A 158 29.54 14.27 4.66
N PHE A 159 28.85 13.15 4.44
CA PHE A 159 29.25 12.11 3.49
C PHE A 159 28.22 12.03 2.35
N THR A 160 28.70 11.77 1.14
CA THR A 160 27.86 11.45 -0.02
C THR A 160 28.22 10.06 -0.54
N LEU A 161 27.22 9.19 -0.69
CA LEU A 161 27.38 7.78 -1.09
C LEU A 161 26.53 7.47 -2.33
N GLY A 162 26.88 6.41 -3.06
CA GLY A 162 26.22 6.02 -4.31
C GLY A 162 26.78 6.74 -5.54
N VAL A 163 26.20 6.44 -6.70
CA VAL A 163 26.60 6.94 -8.02
C VAL A 163 25.36 7.41 -8.77
N VAL A 164 25.45 8.54 -9.47
CA VAL A 164 24.30 9.14 -10.18
C VAL A 164 23.95 8.32 -11.41
N GLY A 165 22.74 7.75 -11.42
CA GLY A 165 22.22 6.96 -12.54
C GLY A 165 22.50 5.46 -12.46
N ASP A 166 23.29 4.99 -11.49
CA ASP A 166 23.44 3.54 -11.24
C ASP A 166 22.14 2.98 -10.65
N THR A 167 21.67 1.83 -11.18
CA THR A 167 20.53 1.10 -10.62
C THR A 167 20.94 -0.05 -9.69
N ALA A 168 22.19 -0.50 -9.76
CA ALA A 168 22.75 -1.51 -8.87
C ALA A 168 23.26 -0.88 -7.54
N PRO A 169 22.98 -1.46 -6.36
CA PRO A 169 23.30 -0.82 -5.10
C PRO A 169 24.78 -0.93 -4.71
N ALA A 170 25.40 0.22 -4.47
CA ALA A 170 26.80 0.32 -4.02
C ALA A 170 26.97 -0.14 -2.55
N LEU A 171 28.01 -0.94 -2.29
CA LEU A 171 28.23 -1.59 -0.98
C LEU A 171 29.20 -0.81 -0.07
N TYR A 172 28.77 -0.59 1.17
CA TYR A 172 29.52 0.13 2.20
C TYR A 172 29.49 -0.62 3.53
N HIS A 173 30.66 -0.79 4.14
CA HIS A 173 30.82 -1.42 5.45
C HIS A 173 31.62 -0.52 6.39
N PHE A 174 31.10 -0.24 7.59
CA PHE A 174 31.75 0.59 8.61
C PHE A 174 31.85 -0.17 9.94
N GLN A 175 33.00 -0.11 10.60
CA GLN A 175 33.11 -0.61 11.99
C GLN A 175 32.41 0.34 12.96
N ASN A 176 32.43 1.66 12.71
CA ASN A 176 31.68 2.65 13.48
C ASN A 176 31.32 3.86 12.59
N LEU A 177 30.05 4.29 12.60
CA LEU A 177 29.57 5.51 11.96
C LEU A 177 29.09 6.51 13.02
N THR A 178 29.48 7.78 12.92
CA THR A 178 29.01 8.84 13.84
C THR A 178 28.62 10.10 13.07
N LEU A 179 27.43 10.64 13.31
CA LEU A 179 26.90 11.81 12.58
C LEU A 179 26.38 12.87 13.57
N ASN A 180 27.17 13.93 13.80
CA ASN A 180 26.96 14.90 14.87
C ASN A 180 26.71 16.33 14.37
N SER A 181 26.03 17.14 15.20
CA SER A 181 26.02 18.61 15.06
C SER A 181 25.68 19.11 13.67
N ASN A 182 24.47 18.78 13.19
CA ASN A 182 23.94 19.19 11.88
C ASN A 182 24.78 18.71 10.68
N SER A 183 25.42 17.55 10.81
CA SER A 183 26.00 16.83 9.67
C SER A 183 24.92 16.32 8.70
N SER A 184 25.36 15.76 7.57
CA SER A 184 24.52 15.20 6.52
C SER A 184 25.06 13.84 6.02
N PHE A 185 24.17 12.95 5.62
CA PHE A 185 24.50 11.66 5.00
C PHE A 185 23.64 11.45 3.75
N THR A 186 24.11 11.97 2.62
CA THR A 186 23.35 12.00 1.37
C THR A 186 23.61 10.75 0.54
N VAL A 187 22.58 10.16 -0.04
CA VAL A 187 22.72 9.15 -1.10
C VAL A 187 22.31 9.75 -2.45
N ILE A 188 23.03 9.43 -3.52
CA ILE A 188 22.80 9.97 -4.88
C ILE A 188 22.50 8.87 -5.91
N GLY A 189 22.11 7.71 -5.41
CA GLY A 189 21.79 6.46 -6.08
C GLY A 189 21.68 5.34 -5.03
N PRO A 190 21.31 4.10 -5.40
CA PRO A 190 21.09 3.02 -4.44
C PRO A 190 22.36 2.58 -3.69
N VAL A 191 22.26 2.33 -2.39
CA VAL A 191 23.36 1.87 -1.52
C VAL A 191 22.92 0.87 -0.45
N VAL A 192 23.85 0.01 -0.04
CA VAL A 192 23.76 -0.82 1.17
C VAL A 192 24.84 -0.40 2.16
N VAL A 193 24.44 0.00 3.37
CA VAL A 193 25.33 0.46 4.44
C VAL A 193 25.25 -0.51 5.63
N THR A 194 26.34 -1.19 5.96
CA THR A 194 26.43 -2.12 7.10
C THR A 194 27.31 -1.55 8.21
N VAL A 195 26.86 -1.57 9.47
CA VAL A 195 27.60 -1.03 10.63
C VAL A 195 27.75 -2.09 11.74
N ASP A 196 28.93 -2.21 12.36
CA ASP A 196 29.18 -3.23 13.41
C ASP A 196 28.50 -2.90 14.74
N GLY A 197 28.44 -1.61 15.08
CA GLY A 197 27.87 -1.07 16.30
C GLY A 197 26.75 -0.06 16.02
N GLY A 198 25.76 -0.04 16.90
CA GLY A 198 24.70 0.96 16.92
C GLY A 198 25.22 2.38 17.14
N PHE A 199 24.52 3.36 16.57
CA PHE A 199 24.93 4.76 16.57
C PHE A 199 23.74 5.73 16.71
N SER A 200 24.04 6.93 17.22
CA SER A 200 23.10 8.05 17.19
C SER A 200 23.37 8.94 15.98
N THR A 201 22.32 9.39 15.31
CA THR A 201 22.36 10.45 14.31
C THR A 201 21.72 11.73 14.83
N ASN A 202 22.40 12.85 14.59
CA ASN A 202 21.90 14.22 14.72
C ASN A 202 21.97 14.94 13.35
N ALA A 203 21.83 14.14 12.28
CA ALA A 203 22.01 14.47 10.88
C ALA A 203 20.84 13.92 10.05
N ASP A 204 20.52 14.60 8.96
CA ASP A 204 19.56 14.09 7.98
C ASP A 204 20.26 13.05 7.09
N MET A 205 19.56 11.95 6.80
CA MET A 205 20.13 10.76 6.15
C MET A 205 19.26 10.28 4.99
N GLY A 206 19.90 9.79 3.93
CA GLY A 206 19.23 9.23 2.76
C GLY A 206 18.93 10.26 1.67
N ALA A 207 17.82 10.06 0.97
CA ALA A 207 17.31 10.95 -0.07
C ALA A 207 15.80 11.12 0.06
N SER A 208 15.31 12.36 0.00
CA SER A 208 13.87 12.64 0.02
C SER A 208 13.22 12.12 -1.27
N GLY A 209 12.07 11.46 -1.14
CA GLY A 209 11.41 10.75 -2.24
C GLY A 209 12.01 9.38 -2.59
N HIS A 210 13.17 9.03 -2.03
CA HIS A 210 13.93 7.80 -2.36
C HIS A 210 14.44 7.09 -1.09
N SER A 211 13.53 6.65 -0.23
CA SER A 211 13.87 5.94 1.01
C SER A 211 14.44 4.53 0.76
N GLU A 212 14.13 3.94 -0.39
CA GLU A 212 14.65 2.66 -0.88
C GLU A 212 16.13 2.73 -1.27
N TRP A 213 16.67 3.91 -1.61
CA TRP A 213 18.09 4.07 -1.95
C TRP A 213 19.04 3.83 -0.77
N LEU A 214 18.58 3.81 0.48
CA LEU A 214 19.44 3.59 1.65
C LEU A 214 19.02 2.36 2.47
N GLN A 215 19.59 1.20 2.17
CA GLN A 215 19.46 0.02 3.04
C GLN A 215 20.49 0.10 4.19
N LEU A 216 20.01 0.37 5.41
CA LEU A 216 20.84 0.48 6.62
C LEU A 216 20.76 -0.82 7.45
N ARG A 217 21.89 -1.49 7.61
CA ARG A 217 22.02 -2.78 8.33
C ARG A 217 22.95 -2.61 9.54
N ILE A 218 22.46 -2.92 10.74
CA ILE A 218 23.23 -2.77 12.00
C ILE A 218 23.39 -4.14 12.66
N ALA A 219 24.64 -4.57 12.88
CA ALA A 219 24.99 -5.91 13.33
C ALA A 219 25.03 -6.10 14.87
N GLY A 220 24.87 -5.03 15.65
CA GLY A 220 24.80 -5.09 17.11
C GLY A 220 24.56 -3.73 17.74
N GLY A 221 23.59 -3.62 18.64
CA GLY A 221 23.01 -2.31 18.99
C GLY A 221 22.14 -1.77 17.86
N GLY A 222 21.60 -0.55 18.00
CA GLY A 222 20.61 0.00 17.06
C GLY A 222 20.83 1.46 16.69
N LEU A 223 19.78 2.09 16.15
CA LEU A 223 19.80 3.47 15.64
C LEU A 223 19.06 4.41 16.60
N SER A 224 19.66 5.55 16.92
CA SER A 224 18.99 6.62 17.67
C SER A 224 18.93 7.91 16.86
N VAL A 225 17.74 8.31 16.40
CA VAL A 225 17.50 9.58 15.68
C VAL A 225 17.03 10.62 16.70
N ASN A 226 17.64 11.82 16.70
CA ASN A 226 17.35 12.85 17.72
C ASN A 226 17.23 14.25 17.13
N GLY A 227 16.39 15.08 17.76
CA GLY A 227 16.09 16.44 17.30
C GLY A 227 15.17 16.42 16.08
N SER A 228 15.00 17.56 15.42
CA SER A 228 14.17 17.67 14.21
C SER A 228 14.94 17.21 12.97
N ARG A 229 15.22 15.90 12.88
CA ARG A 229 15.99 15.27 11.80
C ARG A 229 15.21 14.16 11.11
N THR A 230 15.42 14.04 9.80
CA THR A 230 14.74 13.06 8.95
C THR A 230 15.71 12.00 8.42
N VAL A 231 15.32 10.73 8.55
CA VAL A 231 16.06 9.57 8.01
C VAL A 231 15.19 8.86 6.98
N HIS A 232 15.58 8.95 5.71
CA HIS A 232 15.02 8.19 4.60
C HIS A 232 15.85 6.91 4.41
N ALA A 233 15.39 5.78 4.94
CA ALA A 233 16.15 4.53 4.94
C ALA A 233 15.29 3.29 5.22
N PHE A 234 15.75 2.12 4.80
CA PHE A 234 15.21 0.82 5.21
C PHE A 234 16.14 0.19 6.26
N LEU A 235 15.66 0.00 7.48
CA LEU A 235 16.45 -0.44 8.63
C LEU A 235 16.32 -1.94 8.92
N LYS A 236 17.46 -2.62 9.05
CA LYS A 236 17.58 -3.98 9.61
C LYS A 236 18.55 -3.97 10.80
N ALA A 237 18.04 -4.14 12.01
CA ALA A 237 18.80 -4.11 13.27
C ALA A 237 18.32 -5.20 14.25
N PRO A 238 18.51 -6.50 13.92
CA PRO A 238 17.80 -7.61 14.55
C PRO A 238 18.05 -7.79 16.06
N ASP A 239 19.21 -7.36 16.55
CA ASP A 239 19.58 -7.35 17.98
C ASP A 239 19.81 -5.89 18.47
N GLY A 240 19.04 -4.96 17.93
CA GLY A 240 19.20 -3.51 18.10
C GLY A 240 17.90 -2.76 18.38
N THR A 241 17.99 -1.68 19.15
CA THR A 241 16.85 -0.78 19.42
C THR A 241 16.79 0.36 18.40
N LEU A 242 15.65 0.55 17.73
CA LEU A 242 15.35 1.82 17.07
C LEU A 242 14.77 2.80 18.11
N THR A 243 15.40 3.96 18.26
CA THR A 243 14.94 5.04 19.14
C THR A 243 14.72 6.33 18.34
N LEU A 244 13.52 6.89 18.39
CA LEU A 244 13.19 8.19 17.79
C LEU A 244 12.87 9.20 18.91
N ASN A 245 13.53 10.36 18.91
CA ASN A 245 13.50 11.34 20.01
C ASN A 245 13.31 12.79 19.54
N GLY A 246 12.29 13.48 20.06
CA GLY A 246 12.03 14.90 19.77
C GLY A 246 11.21 15.04 18.50
N GLY A 247 11.51 16.01 17.63
CA GLY A 247 10.83 16.19 16.33
C GLY A 247 11.34 15.27 15.21
N SER A 248 11.90 14.10 15.53
CA SER A 248 12.60 13.25 14.56
C SER A 248 11.62 12.44 13.70
N ARG A 249 11.83 12.38 12.39
CA ARG A 249 11.06 11.54 11.46
C ARG A 249 11.94 10.43 10.87
N PHE A 250 11.46 9.19 10.91
CA PHE A 250 12.01 8.08 10.12
C PHE A 250 11.03 7.80 8.97
N VAL A 251 11.53 7.54 7.76
CA VAL A 251 10.74 7.34 6.55
C VAL A 251 11.26 6.10 5.80
N GLY A 252 10.51 5.01 5.82
CA GLY A 252 10.89 3.72 5.21
C GLY A 252 10.65 2.52 6.13
N ALA A 253 11.03 1.32 5.68
CA ALA A 253 10.80 0.08 6.41
C ALA A 253 11.69 -0.12 7.65
N VAL A 254 11.19 -0.84 8.67
CA VAL A 254 11.91 -1.10 9.94
C VAL A 254 11.78 -2.56 10.38
N SER A 255 12.92 -3.16 10.77
CA SER A 255 12.98 -4.43 11.51
C SER A 255 14.03 -4.34 12.63
N CYS A 256 13.63 -4.58 13.89
CA CYS A 256 14.48 -4.35 15.07
C CYS A 256 14.15 -5.23 16.29
N ASP A 257 15.08 -5.29 17.26
CA ASP A 257 14.85 -5.99 18.55
C ASP A 257 13.83 -5.24 19.42
N ARG A 258 13.97 -3.91 19.50
CA ARG A 258 13.06 -3.05 20.28
C ARG A 258 12.77 -1.74 19.54
N LEU A 259 11.55 -1.26 19.66
CA LEU A 259 11.12 0.03 19.11
C LEU A 259 10.79 0.99 20.25
N ILE A 260 11.33 2.21 20.16
CA ILE A 260 11.06 3.31 21.09
C ILE A 260 10.76 4.58 20.26
N VAL A 261 9.58 5.16 20.43
CA VAL A 261 9.17 6.41 19.74
C VAL A 261 8.69 7.39 20.81
N ASN A 262 9.39 8.52 20.97
CA ASN A 262 9.19 9.44 22.09
C ASN A 262 8.83 10.87 21.66
N SER A 263 7.88 11.48 22.37
CA SER A 263 7.46 12.88 22.14
C SER A 263 6.87 13.05 20.74
N SER A 264 7.04 14.21 20.12
CA SER A 264 6.60 14.53 18.75
C SER A 264 7.37 13.77 17.64
N ALA A 265 7.92 12.60 17.93
CA ALA A 265 8.68 11.80 16.97
C ALA A 265 7.71 10.99 16.11
N VAL A 266 8.09 10.75 14.86
CA VAL A 266 7.26 10.04 13.89
C VAL A 266 8.04 8.93 13.20
N LEU A 267 7.52 7.71 13.28
CA LEU A 267 7.92 6.62 12.38
C LEU A 267 6.91 6.58 11.22
N GLN A 268 7.33 6.97 10.02
CA GLN A 268 6.57 6.78 8.79
C GLN A 268 7.07 5.53 8.07
N LEU A 269 6.22 4.52 7.98
CA LEU A 269 6.53 3.28 7.28
C LEU A 269 6.18 3.46 5.79
N VAL A 270 7.14 3.21 4.91
CA VAL A 270 7.01 3.41 3.45
C VAL A 270 7.59 2.20 2.72
N PRO A 271 6.83 1.54 1.81
CA PRO A 271 7.31 0.42 1.00
C PRO A 271 8.21 0.89 -0.16
N PRO A 272 8.98 -0.01 -0.81
CA PRO A 272 9.84 0.34 -1.94
C PRO A 272 9.07 0.61 -3.24
N ALA A 273 9.61 1.51 -4.06
CA ALA A 273 9.15 1.74 -5.43
C ALA A 273 9.64 0.63 -6.39
N VAL A 274 8.97 0.49 -7.54
CA VAL A 274 9.17 -0.58 -8.53
C VAL A 274 9.43 0.01 -9.92
N ASN A 275 10.32 -0.63 -10.70
CA ASN A 275 10.72 -0.19 -12.04
C ASN A 275 9.71 -0.59 -13.13
N GLN A 276 9.61 0.16 -14.22
CA GLN A 276 8.82 -0.20 -15.41
C GLN A 276 9.67 -0.94 -16.46
N LEU A 277 9.08 -1.32 -17.60
CA LEU A 277 9.69 -2.17 -18.64
C LEU A 277 9.40 -1.64 -20.06
N PRO A 278 10.29 -1.90 -21.05
CA PRO A 278 10.15 -1.47 -22.44
C PRO A 278 9.16 -2.32 -23.27
N SER A 279 9.31 -2.34 -24.60
CA SER A 279 8.45 -3.07 -25.55
C SER A 279 9.21 -3.51 -26.82
N VAL A 280 8.80 -4.62 -27.44
CA VAL A 280 9.46 -5.23 -28.63
C VAL A 280 8.52 -6.23 -29.33
N THR A 281 8.69 -6.52 -30.63
CA THR A 281 7.87 -7.50 -31.38
C THR A 281 8.62 -8.10 -32.58
N ILE A 282 8.58 -9.42 -32.79
CA ILE A 282 9.09 -10.08 -34.02
C ILE A 282 8.08 -9.92 -35.16
N THR A 283 8.57 -9.74 -36.40
CA THR A 283 7.72 -9.46 -37.57
C THR A 283 7.87 -10.43 -38.74
N ARG A 284 8.93 -11.24 -38.83
CA ARG A 284 9.10 -12.23 -39.91
C ARG A 284 9.77 -13.54 -39.48
N PRO A 285 9.33 -14.71 -40.00
CA PRO A 285 8.09 -14.98 -40.75
C PRO A 285 6.81 -14.80 -39.89
N VAL A 286 5.71 -15.48 -40.22
CA VAL A 286 4.37 -15.15 -39.70
C VAL A 286 3.54 -16.39 -39.34
N GLY A 287 3.41 -16.66 -38.03
CA GLY A 287 2.67 -17.79 -37.45
C GLY A 287 3.19 -19.18 -37.84
N LEU A 288 2.53 -20.23 -37.32
CA LEU A 288 2.81 -21.68 -37.47
C LEU A 288 3.18 -22.17 -38.90
N ALA A 289 4.37 -21.87 -39.39
CA ALA A 289 4.86 -22.34 -40.69
C ALA A 289 5.35 -23.81 -40.61
N ARG A 290 5.36 -24.57 -41.72
CA ARG A 290 5.73 -26.02 -41.72
C ARG A 290 6.39 -26.52 -43.01
N PHE A 291 7.26 -27.52 -42.89
CA PHE A 291 8.15 -28.14 -43.90
C PHE A 291 8.58 -29.59 -43.50
N VAL A 292 9.55 -30.22 -44.20
CA VAL A 292 10.12 -31.58 -43.93
C VAL A 292 11.60 -31.62 -44.41
N ALA A 293 12.47 -32.47 -43.86
CA ALA A 293 13.91 -32.62 -44.18
C ALA A 293 14.32 -32.42 -45.66
N PRO A 294 14.79 -31.22 -46.20
CA PRO A 294 15.83 -30.24 -45.71
C PRO A 294 15.56 -28.66 -45.86
N ALA A 295 16.44 -27.71 -45.38
CA ALA A 295 16.16 -26.23 -45.32
C ALA A 295 17.26 -25.13 -44.92
N SER A 296 17.05 -23.82 -45.29
CA SER A 296 17.68 -22.51 -44.83
C SER A 296 16.78 -21.19 -44.99
N PHE A 297 16.56 -20.27 -44.00
CA PHE A 297 16.00 -18.86 -44.16
C PHE A 297 16.63 -17.66 -43.31
N ALA A 298 15.86 -16.83 -42.55
CA ALA A 298 16.20 -15.60 -41.75
C ALA A 298 15.04 -14.85 -40.96
N LEU A 299 15.38 -14.11 -39.88
CA LEU A 299 14.55 -13.46 -38.82
C LEU A 299 14.52 -11.88 -38.81
N GLU A 300 13.42 -11.21 -38.40
CA GLU A 300 13.29 -9.71 -38.33
C GLU A 300 12.38 -9.17 -37.16
N ALA A 301 12.61 -7.95 -36.58
CA ALA A 301 11.84 -7.36 -35.43
C ALA A 301 11.90 -5.81 -35.23
N GLU A 302 11.05 -5.26 -34.33
CA GLU A 302 10.93 -3.83 -33.92
C GLU A 302 10.85 -3.61 -32.37
N ALA A 303 11.19 -2.43 -31.81
CA ALA A 303 11.23 -2.15 -30.34
C ALA A 303 11.15 -0.66 -29.90
N ALA A 304 10.71 -0.38 -28.65
CA ALA A 304 10.62 0.96 -28.01
C ALA A 304 10.55 0.92 -26.46
N ASP A 305 10.65 2.06 -25.76
CA ASP A 305 10.55 2.18 -24.28
C ASP A 305 9.75 3.45 -23.85
N SER A 306 9.22 3.48 -22.62
CA SER A 306 8.30 4.52 -22.11
C SER A 306 8.83 5.40 -20.97
N ASP A 307 9.65 4.87 -20.06
CA ASP A 307 10.25 5.66 -18.96
C ASP A 307 11.79 5.76 -19.04
N GLY A 308 12.39 5.13 -20.07
CA GLY A 308 13.83 5.13 -20.37
C GLY A 308 14.11 5.08 -21.89
N THR A 309 15.16 4.34 -22.29
CA THR A 309 15.56 4.11 -23.69
C THR A 309 16.10 2.70 -23.94
N VAL A 310 15.65 2.02 -25.01
CA VAL A 310 16.18 0.71 -25.44
C VAL A 310 17.64 0.82 -25.91
N THR A 311 18.54 0.09 -25.26
CA THR A 311 19.98 0.07 -25.52
C THR A 311 20.42 -0.93 -26.59
N ARG A 312 19.70 -2.05 -26.75
CA ARG A 312 19.88 -3.05 -27.83
C ARG A 312 18.65 -3.93 -28.00
N VAL A 313 18.51 -4.53 -29.19
CA VAL A 313 17.58 -5.64 -29.43
C VAL A 313 18.37 -6.93 -29.59
N ASP A 314 18.26 -7.79 -28.60
CA ASP A 314 18.84 -9.13 -28.63
C ASP A 314 17.82 -10.09 -29.25
N PHE A 315 18.22 -10.85 -30.27
CA PHE A 315 17.36 -11.90 -30.81
C PHE A 315 17.64 -13.23 -30.13
N TYR A 316 16.57 -13.99 -30.04
CA TYR A 316 16.46 -15.09 -29.12
C TYR A 316 15.67 -16.23 -29.76
N GLN A 317 16.26 -17.42 -29.80
CA GLN A 317 15.57 -18.71 -29.76
C GLN A 317 14.95 -18.82 -28.35
N GLY A 318 14.29 -17.78 -27.84
CA GLY A 318 14.15 -17.51 -26.40
C GLY A 318 15.46 -17.14 -25.66
N ASP A 319 16.55 -17.87 -25.92
CA ASP A 319 17.46 -18.21 -24.83
C ASP A 319 18.94 -17.85 -25.02
N VAL A 320 19.80 -18.83 -25.33
CA VAL A 320 21.23 -18.90 -25.71
C VAL A 320 21.68 -17.88 -26.80
N LYS A 321 21.18 -16.63 -26.77
CA LYS A 321 21.28 -15.47 -27.68
C LYS A 321 21.83 -15.74 -29.10
N VAL A 322 20.94 -15.59 -30.08
CA VAL A 322 21.16 -15.95 -31.51
C VAL A 322 22.17 -15.02 -32.19
N GLY A 323 22.24 -13.80 -31.66
CA GLY A 323 22.73 -12.60 -32.31
C GLY A 323 22.03 -11.39 -31.69
N GLU A 324 22.68 -10.24 -31.77
CA GLU A 324 22.10 -8.94 -31.42
C GLU A 324 22.04 -8.07 -32.66
N ALA A 325 21.08 -7.15 -32.65
CA ALA A 325 21.13 -5.99 -33.51
C ALA A 325 21.00 -4.73 -32.64
N THR A 326 22.03 -3.89 -32.70
CA THR A 326 22.16 -2.65 -31.90
C THR A 326 21.70 -1.41 -32.68
N ALA A 327 21.19 -1.58 -33.90
CA ALA A 327 20.58 -0.52 -34.71
C ALA A 327 19.50 -1.09 -35.65
N VAL A 328 18.49 -0.26 -35.96
CA VAL A 328 17.37 -0.56 -36.88
C VAL A 328 17.87 -0.67 -38.33
N PRO A 329 17.37 -1.62 -39.16
CA PRO A 329 16.44 -2.69 -38.83
C PRO A 329 17.14 -3.86 -38.11
N TYR A 330 16.45 -4.43 -37.13
CA TYR A 330 16.94 -5.53 -36.31
C TYR A 330 16.67 -6.87 -37.05
N VAL A 331 17.72 -7.61 -37.44
CA VAL A 331 17.65 -8.80 -38.35
C VAL A 331 18.79 -9.81 -38.05
N VAL A 332 18.53 -11.12 -38.05
CA VAL A 332 19.55 -12.19 -37.92
C VAL A 332 19.18 -13.45 -38.75
N PRO A 333 20.12 -14.19 -39.38
CA PRO A 333 19.80 -15.40 -40.15
C PRO A 333 20.08 -16.73 -39.42
N TRP A 334 19.45 -17.83 -39.84
CA TRP A 334 19.80 -19.21 -39.43
C TRP A 334 19.81 -20.23 -40.60
N SER A 335 20.44 -21.40 -40.42
CA SER A 335 20.48 -22.51 -41.40
C SER A 335 20.78 -23.90 -40.81
N LEU A 336 20.52 -24.93 -41.62
CA LEU A 336 20.82 -26.37 -41.44
C LEU A 336 20.01 -27.06 -40.35
N ALA A 337 18.87 -27.56 -40.79
CA ALA A 337 17.67 -27.35 -40.05
C ALA A 337 17.15 -28.65 -39.43
N ALA A 338 17.72 -29.10 -38.31
CA ALA A 338 17.53 -30.34 -37.53
C ALA A 338 16.11 -30.88 -37.36
N PRO A 339 15.70 -31.36 -36.17
CA PRO A 339 14.29 -31.15 -35.87
C PRO A 339 13.97 -30.57 -34.45
N GLY A 340 13.07 -29.58 -34.35
CA GLY A 340 12.55 -28.82 -33.19
C GLY A 340 11.26 -27.98 -33.53
N SER A 341 11.03 -26.75 -33.06
CA SER A 341 9.88 -25.86 -33.36
C SER A 341 10.47 -24.53 -33.27
N TYR A 342 10.39 -23.81 -34.33
CA TYR A 342 11.24 -22.69 -34.43
C TYR A 342 10.32 -21.59 -33.97
N THR A 343 10.36 -21.44 -32.65
CA THR A 343 9.60 -20.65 -31.69
C THR A 343 10.52 -19.60 -31.05
N PHE A 344 10.30 -18.28 -31.04
CA PHE A 344 11.44 -17.32 -30.82
C PHE A 344 11.01 -15.92 -30.36
N THR A 345 11.88 -15.18 -29.64
CA THR A 345 11.71 -13.77 -29.24
C THR A 345 12.80 -12.81 -29.71
N ALA A 346 12.52 -11.53 -29.53
CA ALA A 346 13.53 -10.49 -29.35
C ALA A 346 13.34 -9.82 -27.97
N LYS A 347 14.42 -9.30 -27.38
CA LYS A 347 14.36 -8.51 -26.14
C LYS A 347 14.92 -7.11 -26.31
N ALA A 348 14.18 -6.14 -25.80
CA ALA A 348 14.63 -4.78 -25.57
C ALA A 348 15.15 -4.66 -24.12
N ILE A 349 16.40 -4.24 -23.94
CA ILE A 349 16.98 -3.91 -22.64
C ILE A 349 17.03 -2.39 -22.52
N ASP A 350 16.47 -1.79 -21.47
CA ASP A 350 16.50 -0.34 -21.24
C ASP A 350 17.80 0.14 -20.54
N ASP A 351 17.87 1.44 -20.18
CA ASP A 351 19.01 2.06 -19.48
C ASP A 351 19.03 1.83 -17.97
N LYS A 352 17.91 1.41 -17.36
CA LYS A 352 17.81 1.06 -15.93
C LYS A 352 18.13 -0.42 -15.68
N GLY A 353 18.10 -1.24 -16.73
CA GLY A 353 18.34 -2.68 -16.69
C GLY A 353 17.07 -3.52 -16.57
N ALA A 354 15.88 -2.94 -16.75
CA ALA A 354 14.71 -3.75 -17.04
C ALA A 354 14.74 -4.20 -18.51
N VAL A 355 14.00 -5.29 -18.76
CA VAL A 355 14.10 -6.06 -19.99
C VAL A 355 12.71 -6.50 -20.41
N ALA A 356 12.20 -5.89 -21.47
CA ALA A 356 11.01 -6.40 -22.12
C ALA A 356 11.40 -7.42 -23.18
N THR A 357 10.58 -8.44 -23.30
CA THR A 357 10.64 -9.45 -24.34
C THR A 357 9.44 -9.26 -25.26
N SER A 358 9.50 -9.75 -26.49
CA SER A 358 8.45 -9.56 -27.48
C SER A 358 7.19 -10.38 -27.17
N THR A 359 6.30 -10.59 -28.13
CA THR A 359 5.66 -11.91 -28.28
C THR A 359 6.58 -12.81 -29.10
N GLU A 360 6.32 -14.11 -29.13
CA GLU A 360 7.10 -15.03 -29.97
C GLU A 360 6.64 -15.13 -31.45
N LEU A 361 7.32 -16.01 -32.24
CA LEU A 361 6.94 -16.50 -33.58
C LEU A 361 7.31 -18.00 -33.85
N SER A 362 6.43 -18.83 -34.46
CA SER A 362 6.48 -20.31 -34.51
C SER A 362 6.52 -21.06 -35.86
N VAL A 363 7.18 -22.22 -35.93
CA VAL A 363 7.49 -22.92 -37.20
C VAL A 363 7.82 -24.46 -36.99
N VAL A 364 7.24 -25.51 -37.67
CA VAL A 364 7.29 -27.01 -37.31
C VAL A 364 7.53 -28.07 -38.47
N VAL A 365 8.36 -29.15 -38.36
CA VAL A 365 8.83 -30.06 -39.50
C VAL A 365 9.31 -31.54 -39.29
N GLN A 366 8.94 -32.50 -40.14
CA GLN A 366 8.67 -33.90 -39.68
C GLN A 366 9.70 -35.05 -39.97
N ALA A 367 9.45 -36.27 -39.41
CA ALA A 367 10.35 -37.46 -39.41
C ALA A 367 9.68 -38.89 -39.52
N GLU A 368 10.42 -39.98 -39.22
CA GLU A 368 10.14 -41.43 -39.50
C GLU A 368 10.01 -42.32 -38.20
N PRO A 369 9.72 -43.67 -38.24
CA PRO A 369 9.12 -44.40 -37.09
C PRO A 369 9.88 -45.51 -36.32
N THR A 370 9.45 -45.73 -35.05
CA THR A 370 9.72 -46.87 -34.12
C THR A 370 8.45 -47.19 -33.26
N GLY A 371 8.52 -47.68 -32.00
CA GLY A 371 7.32 -48.12 -31.23
C GLY A 371 7.49 -48.31 -29.71
N LEU A 372 6.38 -48.48 -28.99
CA LEU A 372 6.27 -48.38 -27.52
C LEU A 372 6.41 -49.71 -26.72
N PRO A 373 6.79 -49.67 -25.42
CA PRO A 373 7.35 -48.51 -24.72
C PRO A 373 8.71 -48.16 -25.32
N PHE A 374 8.95 -46.87 -25.51
CA PHE A 374 10.16 -46.36 -26.16
C PHE A 374 10.97 -45.58 -25.14
N VAL A 375 12.27 -45.80 -25.13
CA VAL A 375 13.25 -45.10 -24.30
C VAL A 375 14.43 -44.75 -25.20
N ALA A 376 15.04 -43.59 -24.99
CA ALA A 376 16.33 -43.22 -25.57
C ALA A 376 17.09 -42.30 -24.63
N ASP A 377 18.23 -42.78 -24.10
CA ASP A 377 19.23 -41.98 -23.36
C ASP A 377 20.36 -41.45 -24.27
N PHE A 378 20.24 -41.74 -25.57
CA PHE A 378 21.12 -41.30 -26.65
C PHE A 378 22.58 -41.79 -26.58
N GLU A 379 22.86 -42.78 -25.71
CA GLU A 379 24.21 -43.26 -25.44
C GLU A 379 24.82 -44.14 -26.55
N PRO A 380 26.17 -44.26 -26.62
CA PRO A 380 26.85 -45.15 -27.55
C PRO A 380 26.48 -46.63 -27.33
N GLY A 381 26.01 -46.98 -26.13
CA GLY A 381 25.53 -48.31 -25.77
C GLY A 381 24.28 -48.73 -26.56
N GLU A 382 23.42 -47.78 -26.92
CA GLU A 382 22.21 -48.00 -27.72
C GLU A 382 22.49 -48.00 -29.24
N ASN A 383 23.75 -47.87 -29.64
CA ASN A 383 24.26 -47.73 -31.01
C ASN A 383 24.00 -46.36 -31.66
N TYR A 384 23.63 -45.33 -30.90
CA TYR A 384 23.76 -43.94 -31.33
C TYR A 384 25.24 -43.58 -31.58
N ARG A 385 25.48 -42.55 -32.39
CA ARG A 385 26.82 -42.18 -32.86
C ARG A 385 26.97 -40.67 -33.00
N PRO A 386 28.08 -40.08 -32.50
CA PRO A 386 28.38 -38.66 -32.69
C PRO A 386 28.23 -38.18 -34.13
N GLY A 387 27.65 -36.99 -34.28
CA GLY A 387 27.19 -36.44 -35.56
C GLY A 387 25.68 -36.61 -35.80
N ALA A 388 25.27 -36.51 -37.06
CA ALA A 388 23.88 -36.33 -37.45
C ALA A 388 22.95 -37.48 -37.02
N LEU A 389 21.92 -37.16 -36.24
CA LEU A 389 20.89 -38.09 -35.75
C LEU A 389 19.95 -38.61 -36.88
N HIS A 390 19.97 -38.00 -38.07
CA HIS A 390 19.14 -38.42 -39.22
C HIS A 390 19.29 -39.91 -39.57
N GLY A 391 18.22 -40.68 -39.42
CA GLY A 391 18.18 -42.11 -39.71
C GLY A 391 18.84 -42.98 -38.65
N GLN A 392 19.21 -42.45 -37.49
CA GLN A 392 19.66 -43.22 -36.34
C GLN A 392 18.45 -43.65 -35.51
N GLN A 393 18.22 -44.96 -35.38
CA GLN A 393 17.15 -45.57 -34.54
C GLN A 393 15.72 -45.01 -34.73
N GLY A 394 15.37 -44.62 -35.96
CA GLY A 394 14.04 -44.14 -36.32
C GLY A 394 13.89 -42.62 -36.31
N TRP A 395 14.65 -41.91 -35.48
CA TRP A 395 14.76 -40.46 -35.55
C TRP A 395 15.24 -40.04 -36.95
N THR A 396 14.47 -39.19 -37.64
CA THR A 396 14.89 -38.56 -38.91
C THR A 396 15.14 -37.08 -38.65
N ALA A 397 16.22 -36.52 -39.20
CA ALA A 397 16.58 -35.12 -39.00
C ALA A 397 16.40 -34.27 -40.26
N THR A 398 15.70 -33.13 -40.18
CA THR A 398 15.80 -32.06 -41.19
C THR A 398 17.23 -31.49 -41.14
N ASP A 399 17.61 -30.68 -42.14
CA ASP A 399 18.90 -30.63 -42.85
C ASP A 399 20.20 -31.04 -42.11
N LYS A 400 20.27 -32.31 -41.70
CA LYS A 400 21.44 -33.05 -41.20
C LYS A 400 22.16 -32.53 -39.95
N VAL A 401 21.60 -31.64 -39.13
CA VAL A 401 22.34 -31.01 -38.01
C VAL A 401 21.70 -31.18 -36.61
N ALA A 402 20.69 -32.04 -36.41
CA ALA A 402 20.52 -32.64 -35.06
C ALA A 402 21.76 -33.48 -34.79
N VAL A 403 22.56 -33.12 -33.79
CA VAL A 403 23.90 -33.70 -33.57
C VAL A 403 23.99 -34.27 -32.17
N LEU A 404 24.50 -35.50 -32.12
CA LEU A 404 25.03 -36.14 -30.92
C LEU A 404 26.47 -35.66 -30.72
N ASP A 405 26.77 -35.07 -29.56
CA ASP A 405 28.12 -34.60 -29.17
C ASP A 405 28.42 -35.01 -27.69
N GLU A 406 29.66 -34.85 -27.23
CA GLU A 406 30.15 -35.39 -25.93
C GLU A 406 30.28 -34.43 -24.69
N PRO A 407 29.89 -33.14 -24.67
CA PRO A 407 30.03 -32.31 -23.45
C PRO A 407 28.73 -32.05 -22.66
N ASN A 408 28.69 -32.54 -21.40
CA ASN A 408 27.78 -32.12 -20.32
C ASN A 408 26.30 -32.57 -20.36
N ALA A 409 26.01 -33.73 -20.97
CA ALA A 409 24.83 -34.54 -20.64
C ALA A 409 24.75 -34.85 -19.11
N SER A 410 23.61 -35.36 -18.63
CA SER A 410 23.57 -36.05 -17.32
C SER A 410 24.30 -37.41 -17.38
N SER A 411 24.36 -37.98 -18.60
CA SER A 411 25.09 -39.18 -19.01
C SER A 411 26.43 -38.82 -19.71
N ALA A 412 26.68 -39.28 -20.94
CA ALA A 412 27.89 -39.01 -21.73
C ALA A 412 27.61 -38.50 -23.17
N GLN A 413 26.37 -38.56 -23.66
CA GLN A 413 25.93 -37.91 -24.90
C GLN A 413 24.61 -37.18 -24.71
N GLU A 414 24.46 -35.99 -25.30
CA GLU A 414 23.16 -35.30 -25.42
C GLU A 414 22.77 -35.11 -26.90
N VAL A 415 21.48 -34.95 -27.16
CA VAL A 415 20.98 -34.48 -28.47
C VAL A 415 20.90 -32.96 -28.44
N THR A 416 21.85 -32.29 -29.09
CA THR A 416 21.70 -30.87 -29.44
C THR A 416 20.76 -30.75 -30.64
N LEU A 417 19.66 -30.02 -30.44
CA LEU A 417 18.76 -29.55 -31.49
C LEU A 417 19.15 -28.11 -31.82
N PRO A 418 19.85 -27.83 -32.94
CA PRO A 418 20.08 -26.46 -33.38
C PRO A 418 18.76 -25.73 -33.64
N GLY A 419 18.90 -24.41 -33.82
CA GLY A 419 17.85 -23.51 -34.26
C GLY A 419 17.43 -23.81 -35.70
N GLY A 420 16.45 -23.07 -36.22
CA GLY A 420 16.34 -22.72 -37.62
C GLY A 420 15.04 -22.80 -38.43
N GLU A 421 15.28 -22.86 -39.74
CA GLU A 421 14.64 -22.01 -40.74
C GLU A 421 14.90 -22.56 -42.16
N PRO A 422 13.90 -22.77 -43.04
CA PRO A 422 12.61 -23.36 -42.69
C PRO A 422 12.75 -24.41 -41.59
N SER A 423 11.77 -24.45 -40.71
CA SER A 423 11.82 -25.18 -39.45
C SER A 423 12.11 -26.68 -39.54
N GLU A 424 11.99 -27.31 -38.39
CA GLU A 424 12.54 -28.59 -37.96
C GLU A 424 11.44 -29.17 -36.99
N SER A 425 11.39 -30.46 -36.56
CA SER A 425 10.58 -31.08 -35.44
C SER A 425 10.91 -32.54 -35.07
N LEU A 426 11.41 -32.77 -33.84
CA LEU A 426 12.13 -33.99 -33.42
C LEU A 426 11.18 -35.14 -33.24
N GLN A 427 10.86 -35.71 -34.39
CA GLN A 427 9.96 -36.82 -34.46
C GLN A 427 10.71 -38.12 -34.36
N VAL A 428 10.24 -38.88 -33.38
CA VAL A 428 10.23 -40.32 -33.41
C VAL A 428 8.76 -40.72 -33.57
N ARG A 429 8.41 -41.26 -34.74
CA ARG A 429 7.02 -41.63 -35.03
C ARG A 429 6.71 -42.99 -34.39
N LEU A 430 6.18 -42.97 -33.18
CA LEU A 430 6.00 -44.17 -32.36
C LEU A 430 4.65 -44.85 -32.63
N VAL A 431 4.68 -46.17 -32.81
CA VAL A 431 3.49 -47.01 -32.90
C VAL A 431 3.09 -47.48 -31.50
N GLY A 432 2.09 -46.82 -30.92
CA GLY A 432 1.30 -47.33 -29.80
C GLY A 432 0.12 -48.18 -30.27
N GLY A 433 -0.45 -48.98 -29.35
CA GLY A 433 -1.74 -49.66 -29.56
C GLY A 433 -2.92 -48.81 -29.14
N THR A 434 -4.06 -49.45 -28.84
CA THR A 434 -5.19 -48.82 -28.10
C THR A 434 -4.83 -48.75 -26.60
N ILE A 435 -3.76 -48.05 -26.30
CA ILE A 435 -3.16 -47.92 -24.97
C ILE A 435 -3.55 -46.55 -24.42
N SER A 436 -4.07 -46.53 -23.19
CA SER A 436 -4.49 -45.31 -22.51
C SER A 436 -4.52 -45.53 -20.98
N PRO A 437 -4.07 -44.55 -20.16
CA PRO A 437 -3.30 -43.38 -20.60
C PRO A 437 -1.95 -43.79 -21.20
N VAL A 438 -1.27 -42.83 -21.84
CA VAL A 438 0.15 -42.92 -22.18
C VAL A 438 0.88 -41.83 -21.42
N PHE A 439 1.98 -42.19 -20.77
CA PHE A 439 2.90 -41.22 -20.18
C PHE A 439 3.99 -40.94 -21.20
N THR A 440 4.11 -39.67 -21.61
CA THR A 440 5.30 -39.16 -22.31
C THR A 440 6.12 -38.40 -21.30
N ASP A 441 7.36 -38.79 -21.09
CA ASP A 441 8.29 -38.13 -20.19
C ASP A 441 9.57 -37.77 -20.94
N VAL A 442 10.09 -36.58 -20.69
CA VAL A 442 11.24 -36.06 -21.42
C VAL A 442 12.09 -35.20 -20.50
N LEU A 443 13.38 -35.54 -20.44
CA LEU A 443 14.39 -34.72 -19.80
C LEU A 443 15.02 -33.85 -20.87
N LEU A 444 14.50 -32.62 -20.98
CA LEU A 444 15.02 -31.62 -21.90
C LEU A 444 15.58 -30.42 -21.14
N ARG A 445 16.50 -29.71 -21.78
CA ARG A 445 16.88 -28.37 -21.39
C ARG A 445 16.12 -27.46 -22.35
N PRO A 446 14.82 -27.21 -22.06
CA PRO A 446 13.92 -26.54 -22.97
C PRO A 446 14.38 -25.11 -23.15
N VAL A 447 13.68 -24.48 -24.07
CA VAL A 447 13.94 -23.15 -24.55
C VAL A 447 12.65 -22.34 -24.43
N ALA A 448 12.70 -21.06 -24.07
CA ALA A 448 11.58 -20.35 -23.46
C ALA A 448 11.34 -18.90 -23.93
N ALA A 449 10.12 -18.49 -24.33
CA ALA A 449 9.85 -17.05 -24.50
C ALA A 449 8.46 -16.40 -24.20
N ALA A 450 7.72 -15.83 -25.15
CA ALA A 450 6.64 -14.85 -24.91
C ALA A 450 5.35 -14.93 -25.79
N SER A 451 5.10 -16.00 -26.54
CA SER A 451 3.78 -16.39 -27.09
C SER A 451 3.73 -17.91 -27.25
N PRO A 452 2.76 -18.62 -26.68
CA PRO A 452 2.80 -20.09 -26.59
C PRO A 452 2.50 -20.83 -27.91
N GLU A 453 1.83 -20.20 -28.89
CA GLU A 453 1.83 -20.74 -30.27
C GLU A 453 3.25 -20.87 -30.81
N ASP A 454 4.20 -20.25 -30.14
CA ASP A 454 5.48 -19.80 -30.60
C ASP A 454 6.63 -19.96 -29.55
N ALA A 455 6.54 -20.84 -28.52
CA ALA A 455 7.61 -21.26 -27.54
C ALA A 455 8.10 -22.73 -27.72
N VAL A 456 9.09 -23.36 -27.03
CA VAL A 456 9.45 -24.81 -27.31
C VAL A 456 8.17 -25.58 -27.07
N ILE A 457 7.57 -26.08 -28.14
CA ILE A 457 6.33 -26.81 -28.08
C ILE A 457 6.65 -28.29 -28.08
N LEU A 458 6.42 -28.96 -26.96
CA LEU A 458 6.33 -30.40 -26.96
C LEU A 458 4.96 -30.78 -27.50
N PHE A 459 4.91 -31.63 -28.52
CA PHE A 459 3.66 -32.10 -29.09
C PHE A 459 3.67 -33.63 -29.27
N THR A 460 2.52 -34.24 -28.97
CA THR A 460 2.07 -35.44 -29.69
C THR A 460 1.06 -35.02 -30.77
N HIS A 461 0.25 -35.94 -31.29
CA HIS A 461 -0.84 -35.55 -32.18
C HIS A 461 -1.98 -34.79 -31.48
N GLY A 462 -2.10 -34.92 -30.14
CA GLY A 462 -3.21 -34.36 -29.35
C GLY A 462 -2.82 -33.24 -28.39
N THR A 463 -1.59 -33.19 -27.90
CA THR A 463 -1.12 -32.26 -26.85
C THR A 463 -0.19 -31.17 -27.39
N ARG A 464 -0.10 -30.05 -26.66
CA ARG A 464 0.88 -28.97 -26.93
C ARG A 464 1.32 -28.34 -25.59
N VAL A 465 2.60 -28.36 -25.25
CA VAL A 465 3.18 -27.69 -24.06
C VAL A 465 4.24 -26.71 -24.52
N ALA A 466 4.07 -25.43 -24.19
CA ALA A 466 4.99 -24.34 -24.48
C ALA A 466 5.67 -23.86 -23.19
N LEU A 467 6.91 -23.37 -23.25
CA LEU A 467 7.56 -22.68 -22.12
C LEU A 467 7.68 -21.19 -22.41
N VAL A 468 6.90 -20.36 -21.72
CA VAL A 468 6.75 -18.92 -21.99
C VAL A 468 7.41 -18.10 -20.87
N GLY A 469 8.70 -17.77 -21.00
CA GLY A 469 9.39 -16.79 -20.15
C GLY A 469 9.97 -15.54 -20.82
N THR A 470 9.77 -14.37 -20.22
CA THR A 470 10.42 -13.11 -20.66
C THR A 470 11.70 -12.78 -19.88
N SER A 471 11.92 -13.42 -18.74
CA SER A 471 12.95 -13.08 -17.76
C SER A 471 13.67 -14.34 -17.25
N SER A 472 14.60 -14.23 -16.29
CA SER A 472 15.26 -15.38 -15.65
C SER A 472 14.32 -16.35 -14.89
N SER A 473 13.00 -16.14 -14.97
CA SER A 473 11.98 -17.16 -14.78
C SER A 473 11.04 -17.22 -15.99
N ALA A 474 10.71 -18.44 -16.42
CA ALA A 474 9.77 -18.76 -17.50
C ALA A 474 8.59 -19.56 -16.96
N VAL A 475 7.41 -19.46 -17.59
CA VAL A 475 6.20 -20.13 -17.12
C VAL A 475 5.69 -21.13 -18.16
N LEU A 476 5.40 -22.36 -17.75
CA LEU A 476 4.83 -23.35 -18.67
C LEU A 476 3.40 -22.96 -19.05
N GLN A 477 3.06 -23.14 -20.32
CA GLN A 477 1.72 -22.95 -20.86
C GLN A 477 1.27 -24.20 -21.63
N ALA A 478 -0.01 -24.54 -21.52
CA ALA A 478 -0.57 -25.78 -22.05
C ALA A 478 -1.76 -25.49 -22.98
N ALA A 479 -1.79 -26.13 -24.15
CA ALA A 479 -2.86 -25.90 -25.13
C ALA A 479 -4.09 -26.76 -24.86
N GLN A 480 -5.24 -26.09 -24.89
CA GLN A 480 -6.57 -26.67 -24.81
C GLN A 480 -7.35 -26.29 -26.08
N GLY A 481 -8.15 -27.23 -26.60
CA GLY A 481 -8.92 -26.96 -27.82
C GLY A 481 -10.19 -27.78 -27.94
N SER A 482 -11.20 -27.22 -28.59
CA SER A 482 -12.32 -27.99 -29.14
C SER A 482 -12.91 -27.29 -30.36
N ALA A 483 -13.15 -28.04 -31.43
CA ALA A 483 -13.96 -27.70 -32.62
C ALA A 483 -14.00 -26.23 -33.12
N GLY A 484 -12.89 -25.49 -33.04
CA GLY A 484 -12.86 -24.06 -33.39
C GLY A 484 -11.47 -23.41 -33.44
N GLY A 485 -10.56 -23.79 -32.54
CA GLY A 485 -9.17 -23.29 -32.52
C GLY A 485 -8.38 -23.76 -31.30
N THR A 486 -7.10 -23.37 -31.23
CA THR A 486 -6.25 -23.49 -30.03
C THR A 486 -6.57 -22.35 -29.06
N VAL A 487 -6.59 -22.66 -27.76
CA VAL A 487 -6.49 -21.69 -26.66
C VAL A 487 -5.35 -22.15 -25.75
N TRP A 488 -4.59 -21.23 -25.18
CA TRP A 488 -3.49 -21.56 -24.29
C TRP A 488 -3.83 -21.19 -22.85
N LEU A 489 -3.56 -22.12 -21.93
CA LEU A 489 -3.66 -21.94 -20.49
C LEU A 489 -2.27 -21.64 -19.93
N ASP A 490 -2.15 -20.57 -19.14
CA ASP A 490 -0.97 -20.38 -18.29
C ASP A 490 -1.08 -21.27 -17.04
N THR A 491 -0.01 -22.00 -16.72
CA THR A 491 0.01 -22.98 -15.61
C THR A 491 0.61 -22.43 -14.32
N GLY A 492 1.17 -21.22 -14.34
CA GLY A 492 1.90 -20.63 -13.20
C GLY A 492 3.22 -21.32 -12.83
N TYR A 493 3.61 -22.44 -13.47
CA TYR A 493 4.85 -23.13 -13.10
C TYR A 493 6.11 -22.41 -13.60
N ALA A 494 6.77 -21.74 -12.66
CA ALA A 494 8.01 -21.00 -12.84
C ALA A 494 9.24 -21.91 -12.99
N VAL A 495 9.68 -22.15 -14.24
CA VAL A 495 10.98 -22.75 -14.56
C VAL A 495 12.09 -21.70 -14.39
N PRO A 496 13.13 -21.95 -13.56
CA PRO A 496 14.28 -21.07 -13.47
C PRO A 496 15.12 -21.16 -14.74
N VAL A 497 15.34 -20.04 -15.42
CA VAL A 497 15.95 -19.96 -16.76
C VAL A 497 17.18 -19.05 -16.77
N ASP A 498 18.20 -19.40 -17.55
CA ASP A 498 19.51 -18.74 -17.46
C ASP A 498 19.49 -17.31 -18.06
N THR A 499 20.58 -16.54 -17.98
CA THR A 499 20.59 -15.16 -18.53
C THR A 499 20.29 -15.11 -20.03
N SER A 500 20.59 -16.22 -20.68
CA SER A 500 20.24 -16.55 -22.03
C SER A 500 19.18 -17.65 -21.97
N LEU A 501 18.04 -17.35 -21.33
CA LEU A 501 16.80 -18.09 -20.96
C LEU A 501 16.74 -19.64 -20.93
N ARG A 502 17.81 -20.39 -21.17
CA ARG A 502 17.74 -21.85 -21.19
C ARG A 502 17.59 -22.33 -19.78
N ALA A 503 16.64 -23.24 -19.53
CA ALA A 503 16.37 -23.75 -18.18
C ALA A 503 17.69 -24.02 -17.44
N ASN A 504 17.90 -23.37 -16.29
CA ASN A 504 19.17 -23.48 -15.54
C ASN A 504 19.43 -24.93 -15.12
N VAL A 505 18.34 -25.68 -14.98
CA VAL A 505 18.26 -27.12 -14.73
C VAL A 505 17.86 -27.85 -16.00
N TRP A 506 18.10 -29.15 -16.07
CA TRP A 506 17.30 -30.02 -16.92
C TRP A 506 15.86 -30.03 -16.36
N LEU A 507 14.88 -29.70 -17.20
CA LEU A 507 13.47 -29.71 -16.84
C LEU A 507 12.90 -31.08 -17.20
N ARG A 508 12.31 -31.78 -16.23
CA ARG A 508 11.60 -33.03 -16.51
C ARG A 508 10.13 -32.72 -16.75
N LEU A 509 9.68 -32.87 -18.01
CA LEU A 509 8.27 -32.70 -18.37
C LEU A 509 7.63 -34.04 -18.62
N THR A 510 6.58 -34.33 -17.84
CA THR A 510 5.76 -35.53 -18.00
C THR A 510 4.35 -35.11 -18.41
N LEU A 511 3.82 -35.75 -19.45
CA LEU A 511 2.45 -35.60 -19.91
C LEU A 511 1.72 -36.92 -19.67
N ARG A 512 0.56 -36.86 -19.01
CA ARG A 512 -0.36 -37.99 -18.89
C ARG A 512 -1.47 -37.80 -19.93
N GLU A 513 -1.48 -38.63 -20.97
CA GLU A 513 -2.38 -38.47 -22.13
C GLU A 513 -3.44 -39.59 -22.16
N ASP A 514 -4.70 -39.27 -21.82
CA ASP A 514 -5.80 -40.25 -21.88
C ASP A 514 -6.63 -40.11 -23.16
N TYR A 515 -6.28 -40.94 -24.14
CA TYR A 515 -7.00 -41.17 -25.39
C TYR A 515 -8.40 -41.81 -25.22
N THR A 516 -8.83 -42.18 -24.02
CA THR A 516 -10.20 -42.65 -23.73
C THR A 516 -11.15 -41.49 -23.47
N THR A 517 -10.74 -40.52 -22.65
CA THR A 517 -11.53 -39.30 -22.35
C THR A 517 -11.23 -38.14 -23.29
N GLY A 518 -10.10 -38.17 -24.01
CA GLY A 518 -9.63 -37.05 -24.82
C GLY A 518 -9.01 -35.92 -24.00
N LYS A 519 -8.54 -36.23 -22.79
CA LYS A 519 -7.96 -35.28 -21.84
C LYS A 519 -6.48 -35.57 -21.59
N TRP A 520 -5.76 -34.57 -21.07
CA TRP A 520 -4.39 -34.71 -20.63
C TRP A 520 -4.03 -33.82 -19.43
N ASP A 521 -3.03 -34.27 -18.69
CA ASP A 521 -2.46 -33.60 -17.53
C ASP A 521 -0.96 -33.32 -17.75
N LEU A 522 -0.44 -32.29 -17.11
CA LEU A 522 0.94 -31.84 -17.24
C LEU A 522 1.64 -31.77 -15.87
N TYR A 523 2.84 -32.33 -15.82
CA TYR A 523 3.74 -32.29 -14.67
C TYR A 523 5.07 -31.67 -15.08
N ALA A 524 5.67 -30.92 -14.15
CA ALA A 524 7.02 -30.40 -14.27
C ALA A 524 7.82 -30.72 -13.00
N ASP A 525 9.00 -31.30 -13.18
CA ASP A 525 9.92 -31.76 -12.13
C ASP A 525 9.26 -32.63 -11.03
N GLY A 526 8.19 -33.36 -11.40
CA GLY A 526 7.40 -34.21 -10.51
C GLY A 526 6.11 -33.60 -9.97
N ARG A 527 5.91 -32.28 -10.06
CA ARG A 527 4.69 -31.59 -9.60
C ARG A 527 3.66 -31.49 -10.72
N MET A 528 2.38 -31.74 -10.44
CA MET A 528 1.26 -31.41 -11.36
C MET A 528 1.05 -29.89 -11.43
N ILE A 529 0.85 -29.38 -12.65
CA ILE A 529 0.74 -27.94 -12.94
C ILE A 529 -0.43 -27.58 -13.86
N ALA A 530 -0.96 -28.54 -14.61
CA ALA A 530 -2.25 -28.42 -15.28
C ALA A 530 -2.91 -29.79 -15.39
N VAL A 531 -4.24 -29.79 -15.44
CA VAL A 531 -5.06 -30.97 -15.27
C VAL A 531 -6.26 -30.95 -16.21
N ASP A 532 -6.71 -32.13 -16.63
CA ASP A 532 -8.02 -32.35 -17.24
C ASP A 532 -8.23 -31.62 -18.60
N LEU A 533 -7.13 -31.17 -19.23
CA LEU A 533 -7.14 -30.33 -20.42
C LEU A 533 -7.63 -31.10 -21.64
N PRO A 534 -8.52 -30.54 -22.49
CA PRO A 534 -8.94 -31.23 -23.72
C PRO A 534 -7.82 -31.25 -24.76
N PHE A 535 -7.65 -32.38 -25.46
CA PHE A 535 -6.74 -32.46 -26.60
C PHE A 535 -7.04 -31.40 -27.67
N ASN A 536 -5.99 -30.81 -28.21
CA ASN A 536 -6.07 -29.77 -29.23
C ASN A 536 -6.62 -30.27 -30.58
N ASP A 537 -6.54 -31.57 -30.85
CA ASP A 537 -7.35 -32.25 -31.87
C ASP A 537 -8.21 -33.35 -31.20
N PRO A 538 -9.52 -33.09 -30.98
CA PRO A 538 -10.46 -34.06 -30.41
C PRO A 538 -10.68 -35.34 -31.25
N ALA A 539 -10.14 -35.43 -32.47
CA ALA A 539 -10.12 -36.67 -33.24
C ALA A 539 -8.95 -37.62 -32.87
N THR A 540 -8.06 -37.21 -31.95
CA THR A 540 -6.90 -38.01 -31.55
C THR A 540 -7.29 -39.16 -30.64
N ALA A 541 -7.34 -40.37 -31.19
CA ALA A 541 -7.78 -41.60 -30.49
C ALA A 541 -6.64 -42.59 -30.16
N SER A 542 -5.38 -42.20 -30.33
CA SER A 542 -4.20 -43.04 -30.04
C SER A 542 -2.91 -42.24 -30.10
N TYR A 543 -1.91 -42.65 -29.31
CA TYR A 543 -0.53 -42.16 -29.44
C TYR A 543 0.10 -42.54 -30.78
N THR A 544 0.56 -41.56 -31.56
CA THR A 544 1.14 -41.78 -32.91
C THR A 544 2.62 -41.41 -33.05
N GLY A 545 3.26 -41.01 -31.95
CA GLY A 545 4.61 -40.47 -31.94
C GLY A 545 4.73 -39.15 -31.22
N PHE A 546 5.95 -38.89 -30.78
CA PHE A 546 6.36 -37.67 -30.12
C PHE A 546 7.06 -36.76 -31.11
N SER A 547 7.08 -35.48 -30.75
CA SER A 547 7.80 -34.46 -31.46
C SER A 547 8.32 -33.46 -30.43
N VAL A 548 9.64 -33.40 -30.17
CA VAL A 548 10.20 -32.19 -29.55
C VAL A 548 10.12 -31.11 -30.60
N ILE A 549 9.44 -30.02 -30.30
CA ILE A 549 9.35 -28.93 -31.26
C ILE A 549 10.06 -27.71 -30.54
N GLY A 550 11.43 -27.61 -30.51
CA GLY A 550 12.23 -26.47 -29.96
C GLY A 550 12.88 -25.30 -30.81
N HIS A 551 12.92 -24.06 -30.23
CA HIS A 551 12.93 -22.60 -30.68
C HIS A 551 13.66 -22.05 -32.00
N ALA A 552 13.43 -20.78 -32.53
CA ALA A 552 13.96 -20.00 -33.79
C ALA A 552 15.56 -20.30 -33.73
N SER A 553 16.51 -19.52 -33.17
CA SER A 553 17.92 -19.48 -33.69
C SER A 553 19.10 -19.72 -32.72
N GLN A 554 19.08 -20.81 -31.94
CA GLN A 554 20.14 -21.30 -31.04
C GLN A 554 19.84 -22.79 -30.74
N GLY A 555 20.54 -23.46 -29.81
CA GLY A 555 20.22 -24.84 -29.46
C GLY A 555 19.13 -25.01 -28.39
N ALA A 556 18.23 -25.99 -28.58
CA ALA A 556 17.68 -26.79 -27.47
C ALA A 556 18.59 -28.01 -27.19
N SER A 557 18.48 -28.63 -26.01
CA SER A 557 19.11 -29.93 -25.73
C SER A 557 18.12 -30.92 -25.12
N MET A 558 18.29 -32.21 -25.39
CA MET A 558 17.50 -33.31 -24.82
C MET A 558 18.44 -34.47 -24.45
N ASP A 559 18.20 -35.07 -23.27
CA ASP A 559 19.08 -36.06 -22.64
C ASP A 559 18.41 -37.44 -22.50
N ASP A 560 17.12 -37.45 -22.15
CA ASP A 560 16.31 -38.67 -22.00
C ASP A 560 14.92 -38.44 -22.58
N PHE A 561 14.35 -39.50 -23.15
CA PHE A 561 12.99 -39.52 -23.66
C PHE A 561 12.35 -40.89 -23.42
N TYR A 562 11.24 -40.92 -22.67
CA TYR A 562 10.39 -42.06 -22.39
C TYR A 562 8.98 -41.87 -22.97
N ALA A 563 8.41 -42.92 -23.54
CA ALA A 563 6.98 -43.02 -23.79
C ALA A 563 6.46 -44.41 -23.46
N GLY A 564 5.45 -44.52 -22.60
CA GLY A 564 4.97 -45.82 -22.10
C GLY A 564 3.67 -45.75 -21.30
N VAL A 565 3.41 -46.77 -20.49
CA VAL A 565 2.16 -46.93 -19.71
C VAL A 565 2.32 -46.69 -18.22
N ASP A 566 3.55 -46.79 -17.71
CA ASP A 566 3.83 -46.67 -16.29
C ASP A 566 4.16 -45.21 -15.98
N ASN A 567 3.66 -44.67 -14.86
CA ASN A 567 4.01 -43.32 -14.43
C ASN A 567 5.53 -43.26 -14.10
N PRO A 568 6.31 -42.36 -14.73
CA PRO A 568 7.77 -42.33 -14.57
C PRO A 568 8.25 -41.38 -13.46
N LEU A 569 7.33 -40.76 -12.71
CA LEU A 569 7.60 -39.82 -11.62
C LEU A 569 7.44 -40.45 -10.23
N PHE A 570 6.31 -41.11 -9.99
CA PHE A 570 5.89 -41.64 -8.67
C PHE A 570 5.09 -42.95 -8.81
N ALA A 571 4.67 -43.52 -7.67
CA ALA A 571 3.74 -44.64 -7.68
C ALA A 571 2.30 -44.10 -7.87
N ASP A 572 1.63 -44.64 -8.88
CA ASP A 572 0.32 -44.21 -9.41
C ASP A 572 -0.37 -45.51 -9.86
N ALA A 573 -0.99 -46.22 -8.91
CA ALA A 573 -1.30 -47.64 -9.06
C ALA A 573 -2.53 -47.95 -9.93
N ASP A 574 -3.36 -46.96 -10.24
CA ASP A 574 -4.47 -47.06 -11.21
C ASP A 574 -4.36 -46.09 -12.41
N LEU A 575 -3.26 -45.34 -12.49
CA LEU A 575 -2.90 -44.45 -13.58
C LEU A 575 -3.85 -43.25 -13.73
N ASP A 576 -4.37 -42.71 -12.62
CA ASP A 576 -5.16 -41.46 -12.61
C ASP A 576 -4.32 -40.18 -12.51
N GLY A 577 -3.09 -40.27 -12.01
CA GLY A 577 -2.14 -39.15 -11.95
C GLY A 577 -1.95 -38.51 -10.57
N MET A 578 -2.67 -38.98 -9.54
CA MET A 578 -2.33 -38.69 -8.15
C MET A 578 -1.18 -39.60 -7.66
N ASP A 579 -0.43 -39.15 -6.65
CA ASP A 579 0.59 -39.97 -5.98
C ASP A 579 -0.09 -40.84 -4.92
N ASP A 580 0.14 -42.17 -4.99
CA ASP A 580 -0.42 -43.18 -4.07
C ASP A 580 -0.36 -42.73 -2.58
N THR A 581 0.71 -42.01 -2.22
CA THR A 581 1.01 -41.57 -0.85
C THR A 581 0.32 -40.26 -0.46
N TRP A 582 -0.02 -39.40 -1.42
CA TRP A 582 -0.85 -38.20 -1.18
C TRP A 582 -2.30 -38.60 -0.96
N GLU A 583 -2.85 -39.47 -1.82
CA GLU A 583 -4.22 -39.98 -1.69
C GLU A 583 -4.44 -40.63 -0.33
N THR A 584 -3.54 -41.56 0.02
CA THR A 584 -3.56 -42.26 1.33
C THR A 584 -3.44 -41.29 2.51
N ALA A 585 -2.76 -40.14 2.34
CA ALA A 585 -2.62 -39.12 3.37
C ALA A 585 -3.83 -38.16 3.47
N ARG A 586 -4.62 -38.03 2.39
CA ARG A 586 -5.81 -37.18 2.29
C ARG A 586 -7.14 -37.93 2.48
N GLY A 587 -7.11 -39.27 2.43
CA GLY A 587 -8.27 -40.13 2.71
C GLY A 587 -8.89 -40.80 1.48
N LEU A 588 -8.31 -40.57 0.30
CA LEU A 588 -8.66 -41.23 -0.96
C LEU A 588 -8.04 -42.64 -1.04
N ASN A 589 -8.25 -43.37 -2.14
CA ASN A 589 -7.90 -44.77 -2.26
C ASN A 589 -7.11 -45.08 -3.56
N PRO A 590 -5.77 -45.28 -3.47
CA PRO A 590 -4.84 -45.37 -4.62
C PRO A 590 -4.88 -46.74 -5.32
N ALA A 591 -6.07 -47.14 -5.73
CA ALA A 591 -6.37 -48.34 -6.52
C ALA A 591 -7.77 -48.25 -7.16
N VAL A 592 -8.41 -47.07 -7.11
CA VAL A 592 -9.69 -46.72 -7.69
C VAL A 592 -9.59 -45.26 -8.15
N ASN A 593 -9.28 -45.07 -9.43
CA ASN A 593 -9.32 -43.81 -10.17
C ASN A 593 -10.56 -42.98 -9.77
N ASP A 594 -10.35 -42.02 -8.86
CA ASP A 594 -11.39 -41.19 -8.26
C ASP A 594 -11.18 -39.69 -8.47
N ARG A 595 -10.15 -39.30 -9.26
CA ARG A 595 -9.83 -37.93 -9.69
C ARG A 595 -11.00 -37.01 -10.09
N THR A 596 -12.11 -37.54 -10.61
CA THR A 596 -13.30 -36.75 -10.99
C THR A 596 -14.42 -36.78 -9.95
N GLY A 597 -14.16 -37.31 -8.76
CA GLY A 597 -15.01 -37.16 -7.58
C GLY A 597 -14.91 -35.75 -7.02
N ASP A 598 -15.97 -35.37 -6.31
CA ASP A 598 -16.14 -34.19 -5.47
C ASP A 598 -16.61 -34.81 -4.15
N SER A 599 -15.81 -34.65 -3.09
CA SER A 599 -15.83 -35.54 -1.92
C SER A 599 -16.43 -34.88 -0.66
N ASP A 600 -16.68 -33.58 -0.73
CA ASP A 600 -17.25 -32.72 0.32
C ASP A 600 -18.35 -31.77 -0.21
N ASP A 601 -18.74 -31.89 -1.49
CA ASP A 601 -19.80 -31.17 -2.20
C ASP A 601 -19.50 -29.66 -2.48
N ASP A 602 -18.21 -29.27 -2.56
CA ASP A 602 -17.78 -27.87 -2.78
C ASP A 602 -17.78 -27.40 -4.26
N ARG A 603 -17.79 -28.35 -5.22
CA ARG A 603 -17.71 -28.19 -6.70
C ARG A 603 -16.30 -28.11 -7.31
N ILE A 604 -15.25 -28.32 -6.54
CA ILE A 604 -13.93 -28.71 -7.02
C ILE A 604 -13.88 -30.26 -7.04
N SER A 605 -12.97 -30.83 -7.82
CA SER A 605 -12.77 -32.28 -7.86
C SER A 605 -11.40 -32.68 -7.35
N ASN A 606 -11.27 -33.90 -6.80
CA ASN A 606 -10.07 -34.44 -6.13
C ASN A 606 -8.74 -34.08 -6.84
N ILE A 607 -8.72 -34.09 -8.19
CA ILE A 607 -7.54 -33.78 -9.01
C ILE A 607 -7.27 -32.29 -9.24
N GLN A 608 -8.31 -31.46 -9.22
CA GLN A 608 -8.17 -30.01 -9.19
C GLN A 608 -7.64 -29.57 -7.82
N GLU A 609 -8.00 -30.28 -6.76
CA GLU A 609 -7.45 -30.07 -5.42
C GLU A 609 -6.00 -30.56 -5.29
N TYR A 610 -5.66 -31.68 -5.93
CA TYR A 610 -4.26 -32.11 -6.10
C TYR A 610 -3.39 -31.02 -6.76
N LEU A 611 -3.96 -30.29 -7.72
CA LEU A 611 -3.31 -29.16 -8.40
C LEU A 611 -3.22 -27.89 -7.52
N LEU A 612 -4.31 -27.53 -6.85
CA LEU A 612 -4.42 -26.32 -6.01
C LEU A 612 -3.67 -26.45 -4.66
N GLY A 613 -3.64 -27.67 -4.10
CA GLY A 613 -3.12 -27.99 -2.77
C GLY A 613 -4.19 -28.14 -1.68
N THR A 614 -5.44 -27.80 -2.01
CA THR A 614 -6.66 -27.92 -1.16
C THR A 614 -6.95 -29.38 -0.77
N HIS A 615 -7.90 -29.62 0.14
CA HIS A 615 -8.06 -30.92 0.80
C HIS A 615 -9.37 -31.66 0.46
N PRO A 616 -9.34 -32.84 -0.20
CA PRO A 616 -10.50 -33.53 -0.82
C PRO A 616 -11.44 -34.26 0.17
N THR A 617 -11.68 -33.64 1.32
CA THR A 617 -12.72 -33.99 2.30
C THR A 617 -13.07 -32.78 3.21
N GLN A 618 -12.74 -31.54 2.81
CA GLN A 618 -12.91 -30.29 3.55
C GLN A 618 -13.17 -29.13 2.57
N ALA A 619 -14.44 -28.82 2.30
CA ALA A 619 -14.93 -27.74 1.43
C ALA A 619 -14.58 -26.28 1.84
N ASP A 620 -13.68 -26.12 2.80
CA ASP A 620 -13.14 -24.89 3.38
C ASP A 620 -11.75 -25.30 3.92
N THR A 621 -10.72 -25.14 3.09
CA THR A 621 -9.38 -25.71 3.33
C THR A 621 -8.61 -24.99 4.43
N ASP A 622 -8.84 -23.68 4.63
CA ASP A 622 -8.09 -22.86 5.59
C ASP A 622 -8.89 -22.40 6.83
N GLY A 623 -10.23 -22.49 6.79
CA GLY A 623 -11.14 -22.31 7.92
C GLY A 623 -11.65 -20.88 8.10
N ASP A 624 -11.70 -20.10 7.02
CA ASP A 624 -12.13 -18.71 6.99
C ASP A 624 -13.67 -18.54 7.01
N GLY A 625 -14.41 -19.43 6.35
CA GLY A 625 -15.87 -19.38 6.22
C GLY A 625 -16.38 -19.08 4.81
N LEU A 626 -15.51 -18.70 3.88
CA LEU A 626 -15.68 -18.97 2.46
C LEU A 626 -15.50 -20.47 2.16
N ALA A 627 -15.65 -20.86 0.91
CA ALA A 627 -15.47 -22.24 0.45
C ALA A 627 -14.61 -22.25 -0.81
N ASP A 628 -13.71 -23.23 -0.93
CA ASP A 628 -12.68 -23.29 -1.97
C ASP A 628 -13.28 -23.06 -3.38
N GLY A 629 -14.39 -23.73 -3.69
CA GLY A 629 -15.14 -23.61 -4.94
C GLY A 629 -15.87 -22.27 -5.15
N TRP A 630 -16.25 -21.56 -4.07
CA TRP A 630 -16.81 -20.19 -4.14
C TRP A 630 -15.71 -19.17 -4.41
N GLU A 631 -14.60 -19.26 -3.70
CA GLU A 631 -13.43 -18.38 -3.87
C GLU A 631 -12.89 -18.46 -5.30
N ARG A 632 -12.67 -19.70 -5.75
CA ARG A 632 -12.23 -20.02 -7.10
C ARG A 632 -13.21 -19.55 -8.18
N GLN A 633 -14.50 -19.34 -7.85
CA GLN A 633 -15.49 -18.77 -8.77
C GLN A 633 -15.33 -17.25 -8.93
N HIS A 634 -14.97 -16.52 -7.86
CA HIS A 634 -14.93 -15.04 -7.84
C HIS A 634 -13.50 -14.44 -7.97
N GLY A 635 -12.48 -15.30 -7.91
CA GLY A 635 -11.07 -14.95 -8.14
C GLY A 635 -10.23 -14.83 -6.86
N PHE A 636 -10.73 -15.36 -5.75
CA PHE A 636 -10.06 -15.46 -4.45
C PHE A 636 -9.19 -16.74 -4.38
N ASN A 637 -8.55 -17.01 -3.23
CA ASN A 637 -7.46 -17.99 -3.15
C ASN A 637 -7.64 -19.01 -2.01
N PRO A 638 -8.13 -20.26 -2.29
CA PRO A 638 -8.53 -21.34 -1.34
C PRO A 638 -7.54 -21.88 -0.29
N ILE A 639 -6.51 -21.12 0.05
CA ILE A 639 -5.46 -21.42 1.03
C ILE A 639 -4.97 -20.12 1.72
N SER A 640 -5.83 -19.09 1.78
CA SER A 640 -5.50 -17.71 2.11
C SER A 640 -6.67 -16.89 2.69
N ALA A 641 -7.33 -17.41 3.73
CA ALA A 641 -8.16 -16.83 4.81
C ALA A 641 -8.03 -15.33 5.21
N ASP A 642 -7.88 -14.42 4.25
CA ASP A 642 -7.72 -12.97 4.40
C ASP A 642 -8.80 -12.20 3.57
N ASP A 643 -9.52 -12.85 2.64
CA ASP A 643 -10.43 -12.20 1.68
C ASP A 643 -11.92 -12.12 2.09
N ASN A 644 -12.41 -12.93 3.02
CA ASN A 644 -13.76 -12.80 3.64
C ASN A 644 -14.02 -11.42 4.28
N PHE A 645 -12.96 -10.71 4.66
CA PHE A 645 -13.01 -9.37 5.26
C PHE A 645 -12.63 -8.23 4.29
N ALA A 646 -12.53 -8.53 2.99
CA ALA A 646 -12.43 -7.49 1.96
C ALA A 646 -13.76 -6.73 1.79
N ASP A 647 -13.66 -5.60 1.09
CA ASP A 647 -14.76 -4.83 0.50
C ASP A 647 -14.21 -4.44 -0.88
N THR A 648 -14.50 -5.29 -1.89
CA THR A 648 -13.77 -5.29 -3.17
C THR A 648 -14.27 -4.25 -4.17
N ASP A 649 -15.46 -3.67 -3.99
CA ASP A 649 -15.99 -2.58 -4.84
C ASP A 649 -16.29 -1.25 -4.14
N LEU A 650 -16.21 -1.19 -2.80
CA LEU A 650 -16.28 0.01 -1.96
C LEU A 650 -17.68 0.61 -1.80
N ASP A 651 -18.72 -0.25 -1.78
CA ASP A 651 -20.09 0.15 -1.39
C ASP A 651 -20.32 0.16 0.14
N GLY A 652 -19.50 -0.58 0.90
CA GLY A 652 -19.57 -0.71 2.36
C GLY A 652 -20.05 -2.08 2.88
N LEU A 653 -20.37 -3.03 2.00
CA LEU A 653 -20.60 -4.44 2.30
C LEU A 653 -19.29 -5.22 2.14
N MET A 654 -19.07 -6.23 2.98
CA MET A 654 -17.85 -7.04 2.90
C MET A 654 -18.07 -8.28 2.03
N ASP A 655 -17.08 -8.70 1.25
CA ASP A 655 -17.12 -9.86 0.35
C ASP A 655 -17.69 -11.14 1.02
N GLY A 656 -17.42 -11.34 2.32
CA GLY A 656 -17.99 -12.43 3.13
C GLY A 656 -19.46 -12.29 3.51
N HIS A 657 -19.97 -11.06 3.67
CA HIS A 657 -21.40 -10.77 3.80
C HIS A 657 -22.12 -10.88 2.45
N GLU A 658 -21.42 -10.54 1.37
CA GLU A 658 -21.93 -10.70 0.00
C GLU A 658 -22.09 -12.16 -0.41
N SER A 659 -21.09 -12.99 -0.11
CA SER A 659 -21.15 -14.46 -0.22
C SER A 659 -22.40 -15.04 0.46
N GLN A 660 -22.80 -14.47 1.60
CA GLN A 660 -24.01 -14.85 2.34
C GLN A 660 -25.31 -14.23 1.79
N SER A 661 -25.23 -13.05 1.18
CA SER A 661 -26.38 -12.28 0.66
C SER A 661 -26.75 -12.65 -0.77
N GLY A 662 -25.81 -13.16 -1.56
CA GLY A 662 -25.97 -13.50 -2.97
C GLY A 662 -25.72 -12.34 -3.94
N THR A 663 -25.10 -11.26 -3.46
CA THR A 663 -24.62 -10.12 -4.25
C THR A 663 -23.29 -10.46 -4.95
N ASN A 664 -22.69 -9.49 -5.65
CA ASN A 664 -21.46 -9.69 -6.42
C ASN A 664 -20.38 -8.69 -5.97
N PRO A 665 -19.24 -9.16 -5.38
CA PRO A 665 -18.20 -8.32 -4.74
C PRO A 665 -17.31 -7.55 -5.72
N ARG A 666 -17.93 -6.99 -6.76
CA ARG A 666 -17.37 -6.25 -7.91
C ARG A 666 -18.40 -5.28 -8.51
N LEU A 667 -19.57 -5.09 -7.90
CA LEU A 667 -20.71 -4.27 -8.34
C LEU A 667 -21.47 -3.68 -7.12
N ILE A 668 -21.18 -2.40 -6.82
CA ILE A 668 -21.89 -1.51 -5.86
C ILE A 668 -23.44 -1.58 -5.91
N ASP A 669 -24.02 -2.01 -7.03
CA ASP A 669 -25.46 -2.16 -7.28
C ASP A 669 -25.64 -3.43 -8.15
N SER A 670 -25.97 -4.55 -7.50
CA SER A 670 -25.98 -5.89 -8.11
C SER A 670 -27.13 -6.11 -9.11
N ASP A 671 -28.23 -5.37 -9.01
CA ASP A 671 -29.39 -5.52 -9.91
C ASP A 671 -29.70 -4.32 -10.83
N SER A 672 -29.02 -3.21 -10.60
CA SER A 672 -29.03 -1.96 -11.37
C SER A 672 -30.32 -1.13 -11.30
N ASP A 673 -30.90 -0.98 -10.10
CA ASP A 673 -32.04 -0.08 -9.86
C ASP A 673 -31.65 1.37 -9.52
N GLY A 674 -30.42 1.60 -9.03
CA GLY A 674 -29.92 2.90 -8.57
C GLY A 674 -29.79 3.07 -7.05
N ILE A 675 -29.99 2.01 -6.26
CA ILE A 675 -29.64 1.88 -4.84
C ILE A 675 -28.49 0.88 -4.72
N GLY A 676 -27.54 1.10 -3.81
CA GLY A 676 -26.42 0.18 -3.60
C GLY A 676 -26.72 -0.95 -2.62
N ASP A 677 -26.04 -2.08 -2.77
CA ASP A 677 -26.32 -3.33 -2.06
C ASP A 677 -26.25 -3.17 -0.52
N ALA A 678 -25.22 -2.49 -0.01
CA ALA A 678 -25.06 -2.13 1.40
C ALA A 678 -26.22 -1.25 1.91
N VAL A 679 -26.75 -0.36 1.07
CA VAL A 679 -27.88 0.51 1.42
C VAL A 679 -29.19 -0.28 1.47
N GLU A 680 -29.40 -1.23 0.56
CA GLU A 680 -30.53 -2.15 0.62
C GLU A 680 -30.47 -3.09 1.83
N VAL A 681 -29.29 -3.65 2.13
CA VAL A 681 -29.05 -4.47 3.34
C VAL A 681 -29.31 -3.66 4.62
N LEU A 682 -28.83 -2.42 4.69
CA LEU A 682 -29.06 -1.50 5.82
C LEU A 682 -30.55 -1.17 6.01
N LEU A 683 -31.29 -0.96 4.92
CA LEU A 683 -32.74 -0.69 4.95
C LEU A 683 -33.60 -1.96 5.11
N GLY A 684 -33.00 -3.16 5.13
CA GLY A 684 -33.70 -4.44 5.29
C GLY A 684 -34.47 -4.89 4.04
N TYR A 685 -34.02 -4.47 2.86
CA TYR A 685 -34.50 -4.95 1.57
C TYR A 685 -33.67 -6.16 1.08
N ASP A 686 -33.77 -6.48 -0.20
CA ASP A 686 -33.27 -7.72 -0.81
C ASP A 686 -32.40 -7.27 -1.99
N PRO A 687 -31.05 -7.21 -1.85
CA PRO A 687 -30.10 -6.60 -2.80
C PRO A 687 -29.93 -7.40 -4.11
N THR A 688 -31.00 -8.06 -4.53
CA THR A 688 -31.14 -8.84 -5.76
C THR A 688 -32.50 -8.59 -6.43
N ARG A 689 -33.24 -7.55 -5.99
CA ARG A 689 -34.65 -7.27 -6.35
C ARG A 689 -35.05 -5.78 -6.45
N VAL A 690 -34.64 -5.13 -7.55
CA VAL A 690 -35.18 -3.91 -8.18
C VAL A 690 -36.37 -3.31 -7.44
N GLN A 691 -36.07 -2.34 -6.59
CA GLN A 691 -36.99 -1.69 -5.68
C GLN A 691 -37.64 -0.46 -6.34
N ALA A 692 -38.73 0.06 -5.76
CA ALA A 692 -39.47 1.15 -6.38
C ALA A 692 -40.07 2.16 -5.38
N GLY A 693 -39.50 3.37 -5.35
CA GLY A 693 -40.12 4.55 -4.73
C GLY A 693 -39.37 5.17 -3.54
N ILE A 694 -38.14 4.73 -3.27
CA ILE A 694 -37.25 5.36 -2.27
C ILE A 694 -36.68 6.67 -2.86
N SER A 695 -36.40 7.65 -2.00
CA SER A 695 -35.85 8.95 -2.41
C SER A 695 -34.95 9.51 -1.32
N LEU A 696 -33.67 9.77 -1.64
CA LEU A 696 -32.63 10.15 -0.68
C LEU A 696 -32.88 11.52 0.01
N ALA A 697 -33.72 12.36 -0.59
CA ALA A 697 -34.16 13.64 -0.03
C ALA A 697 -35.36 13.54 0.94
N THR A 698 -35.63 12.35 1.50
CA THR A 698 -36.68 12.12 2.49
C THR A 698 -36.14 12.34 3.89
N ASP A 699 -36.77 13.21 4.67
CA ASP A 699 -36.67 13.22 6.15
C ASP A 699 -37.63 12.12 6.65
N ALA A 700 -37.07 11.04 7.20
CA ALA A 700 -37.81 9.80 7.45
C ALA A 700 -38.41 9.70 8.86
N ASP A 701 -37.85 10.41 9.84
CA ASP A 701 -38.29 10.37 11.23
C ASP A 701 -38.75 11.74 11.80
N GLY A 702 -38.39 12.85 11.15
CA GLY A 702 -38.79 14.22 11.49
C GLY A 702 -37.77 15.03 12.31
N ASP A 703 -36.50 14.63 12.44
CA ASP A 703 -35.46 15.41 13.13
C ASP A 703 -34.93 16.62 12.31
N GLY A 704 -35.12 16.58 10.98
CA GLY A 704 -34.68 17.60 10.02
C GLY A 704 -33.39 17.29 9.24
N LEU A 705 -32.90 16.05 9.29
CA LEU A 705 -31.96 15.47 8.31
C LEU A 705 -32.72 14.78 7.16
N THR A 706 -32.04 14.46 6.06
CA THR A 706 -32.57 13.58 5.00
C THR A 706 -31.73 12.30 4.91
N LEU A 707 -32.29 11.21 4.36
CA LEU A 707 -31.57 9.93 4.17
C LEU A 707 -30.15 10.11 3.60
N GLU A 708 -29.95 11.03 2.64
CA GLU A 708 -28.63 11.38 2.09
C GLU A 708 -27.63 11.92 3.13
N GLN A 709 -28.10 12.77 4.04
CA GLN A 709 -27.31 13.37 5.13
C GLN A 709 -27.07 12.37 6.25
N GLU A 710 -28.05 11.51 6.54
CA GLU A 710 -27.95 10.47 7.55
C GLU A 710 -26.96 9.36 7.14
N LEU A 711 -26.99 8.99 5.86
CA LEU A 711 -26.00 8.11 5.23
C LEU A 711 -24.58 8.73 5.31
N VAL A 712 -24.44 10.04 5.08
CA VAL A 712 -23.16 10.76 5.26
C VAL A 712 -22.71 10.81 6.73
N LEU A 713 -23.63 10.82 7.70
CA LEU A 713 -23.32 10.91 9.14
C LEU A 713 -23.22 9.54 9.84
N GLY A 714 -23.60 8.46 9.17
CA GLY A 714 -23.70 7.11 9.74
C GLY A 714 -24.80 6.98 10.82
N THR A 715 -25.91 7.71 10.67
CA THR A 715 -27.05 7.70 11.61
C THR A 715 -28.15 6.74 11.15
N ASP A 716 -29.01 6.31 12.08
CA ASP A 716 -30.12 5.37 11.82
C ASP A 716 -31.35 6.15 11.31
N PRO A 717 -31.76 6.03 10.03
CA PRO A 717 -32.81 6.87 9.43
C PRO A 717 -34.25 6.59 9.90
N ALA A 718 -34.40 6.01 11.10
CA ALA A 718 -35.66 5.80 11.79
C ALA A 718 -35.63 6.28 13.26
N VAL A 719 -34.58 6.98 13.70
CA VAL A 719 -34.30 7.29 15.11
C VAL A 719 -33.84 8.76 15.31
N PRO A 720 -34.75 9.69 15.70
CA PRO A 720 -34.49 11.12 15.68
C PRO A 720 -33.28 11.56 16.51
N ASP A 721 -32.35 12.26 15.87
CA ASP A 721 -31.02 12.54 16.41
C ASP A 721 -30.96 13.89 17.16
N SER A 722 -29.78 14.26 17.66
CA SER A 722 -29.57 15.45 18.52
C SER A 722 -28.27 16.17 18.22
N LEU A 723 -28.16 16.69 17.00
CA LEU A 723 -26.91 17.21 16.42
C LEU A 723 -26.60 18.69 16.70
N GLY A 724 -27.49 19.44 17.35
CA GLY A 724 -27.38 20.90 17.51
C GLY A 724 -26.18 21.41 18.33
N SER A 725 -25.36 20.52 18.89
CA SER A 725 -24.08 20.84 19.52
C SER A 725 -23.09 19.66 19.46
N GLN A 726 -23.19 18.82 18.42
CA GLN A 726 -22.16 17.83 18.11
C GLN A 726 -21.07 18.49 17.24
N ASP A 727 -19.86 17.95 17.33
CA ASP A 727 -18.61 18.40 16.70
C ASP A 727 -17.84 17.09 16.45
N ARG A 728 -18.23 16.40 15.37
CA ARG A 728 -17.90 14.97 15.13
C ARG A 728 -16.43 14.76 14.76
N ASP A 729 -15.84 15.64 13.97
CA ASP A 729 -14.42 15.56 13.59
C ASP A 729 -13.46 16.26 14.58
N GLY A 730 -13.96 17.21 15.38
CA GLY A 730 -13.22 17.87 16.44
C GLY A 730 -12.51 19.18 16.05
N ASP A 731 -12.89 19.85 14.96
CA ASP A 731 -12.29 21.14 14.56
C ASP A 731 -12.79 22.36 15.37
N GLY A 732 -13.97 22.24 16.00
CA GLY A 732 -14.59 23.28 16.83
C GLY A 732 -15.78 24.02 16.20
N LEU A 733 -16.19 23.65 14.98
CA LEU A 733 -17.50 23.98 14.38
C LEU A 733 -18.55 22.92 14.75
N PRO A 734 -19.85 23.27 14.91
CA PRO A 734 -20.89 22.27 15.15
C PRO A 734 -21.46 21.64 13.86
N ASP A 735 -21.68 20.31 13.84
CA ASP A 735 -22.16 19.53 12.69
C ASP A 735 -23.37 20.20 11.97
N LYS A 736 -24.35 20.67 12.75
CA LYS A 736 -25.60 21.27 12.22
C LYS A 736 -25.40 22.69 11.68
N TRP A 737 -24.33 23.38 12.09
CA TRP A 737 -23.92 24.65 11.48
C TRP A 737 -23.15 24.39 10.18
N GLU A 738 -22.24 23.42 10.18
CA GLU A 738 -21.50 23.00 8.99
C GLU A 738 -22.40 22.56 7.83
N LEU A 739 -23.37 21.68 8.10
CA LEU A 739 -24.37 21.27 7.11
C LEU A 739 -25.18 22.45 6.56
N ALA A 740 -25.41 23.49 7.37
CA ALA A 740 -26.10 24.71 6.93
C ALA A 740 -25.21 25.64 6.07
N GLN A 741 -23.88 25.55 6.20
CA GLN A 741 -22.91 26.23 5.32
C GLN A 741 -22.45 25.38 4.13
N GLY A 742 -22.86 24.11 4.04
CA GLY A 742 -22.43 23.17 2.99
C GLY A 742 -21.04 22.56 3.21
N LEU A 743 -20.57 22.51 4.46
CA LEU A 743 -19.36 21.81 4.90
C LEU A 743 -19.69 20.35 5.29
N ASN A 744 -18.67 19.54 5.58
CA ASN A 744 -18.80 18.10 5.86
C ASN A 744 -18.37 17.77 7.31
N PRO A 745 -19.29 17.46 8.23
CA PRO A 745 -19.00 17.23 9.66
C PRO A 745 -18.11 16.02 10.02
N LEU A 746 -17.64 15.27 9.03
CA LEU A 746 -16.68 14.18 9.22
C LEU A 746 -15.26 14.56 8.75
N VAL A 747 -15.04 15.78 8.27
CA VAL A 747 -13.82 16.19 7.55
C VAL A 747 -13.31 17.54 8.05
N ALA A 748 -12.65 17.50 9.22
CA ALA A 748 -12.12 18.67 9.93
C ALA A 748 -11.49 19.71 8.99
N ASN A 749 -11.93 20.96 9.11
CA ASN A 749 -11.58 22.07 8.22
C ASN A 749 -10.19 22.67 8.57
N ILE A 750 -9.20 21.79 8.77
CA ILE A 750 -7.82 22.10 9.17
C ILE A 750 -7.02 22.73 8.02
N GLY A 751 -6.63 23.99 8.20
CA GLY A 751 -5.71 24.67 7.29
C GLY A 751 -5.66 26.19 7.40
N GLY A 752 -6.63 26.79 8.09
CA GLY A 752 -6.75 28.24 8.26
C GLY A 752 -8.20 28.71 8.31
N MET A 753 -9.09 27.97 7.64
CA MET A 753 -10.51 28.29 7.45
C MET A 753 -11.26 28.59 8.75
N VAL A 754 -11.11 27.80 9.82
CA VAL A 754 -11.75 28.10 11.12
C VAL A 754 -11.29 29.43 11.77
N ASN A 755 -10.17 30.00 11.32
CA ASN A 755 -9.65 31.32 11.70
C ASN A 755 -9.73 32.34 10.54
N GLU A 756 -10.49 32.06 9.49
CA GLU A 756 -10.71 32.96 8.37
C GLU A 756 -11.79 33.98 8.72
N ASP A 757 -11.50 35.24 8.41
CA ASP A 757 -12.38 36.42 8.49
C ASP A 757 -12.92 36.61 7.06
N ALA A 758 -14.11 36.07 6.80
CA ALA A 758 -14.55 35.71 5.44
C ALA A 758 -15.17 36.88 4.66
N ASP A 759 -15.63 37.92 5.35
CA ASP A 759 -16.15 39.16 4.76
C ASP A 759 -15.35 40.43 5.16
N GLY A 760 -14.41 40.32 6.10
CA GLY A 760 -13.55 41.42 6.53
C GLY A 760 -14.17 42.31 7.60
N ASP A 761 -15.06 41.79 8.44
CA ASP A 761 -15.61 42.50 9.60
C ASP A 761 -14.61 42.59 10.76
N GLY A 762 -14.02 41.45 11.16
CA GLY A 762 -13.06 41.32 12.26
C GLY A 762 -13.29 40.08 13.16
N LEU A 763 -14.42 39.39 13.00
CA LEU A 763 -14.69 38.06 13.52
C LEU A 763 -14.04 36.99 12.62
N THR A 764 -14.10 35.73 13.04
CA THR A 764 -13.66 34.58 12.23
C THR A 764 -14.72 33.50 12.31
N LEU A 765 -14.77 32.55 11.36
CA LEU A 765 -15.82 31.51 11.31
C LEU A 765 -16.16 30.87 12.68
N ILE A 766 -15.15 30.49 13.48
CA ILE A 766 -15.35 29.90 14.82
C ILE A 766 -15.86 30.87 15.91
N HIS A 767 -15.74 32.19 15.71
CA HIS A 767 -16.39 33.20 16.54
C HIS A 767 -17.82 33.43 16.09
N GLU A 768 -18.05 33.52 14.78
CA GLU A 768 -19.37 33.73 14.19
C GLU A 768 -20.34 32.59 14.51
N ALA A 769 -19.87 31.34 14.38
CA ALA A 769 -20.60 30.15 14.81
C ALA A 769 -20.95 30.14 16.32
N ARG A 770 -20.30 30.98 17.15
CA ARG A 770 -20.60 31.14 18.60
C ARG A 770 -21.53 32.30 18.91
N VAL A 771 -21.53 33.37 18.12
CA VAL A 771 -22.44 34.52 18.29
C VAL A 771 -23.72 34.39 17.47
N GLY A 772 -23.73 33.54 16.44
CA GLY A 772 -24.87 33.28 15.56
C GLY A 772 -24.92 34.16 14.31
N THR A 773 -23.82 34.85 13.99
CA THR A 773 -23.72 35.78 12.86
C THR A 773 -23.48 35.04 11.54
N ASN A 774 -23.59 35.77 10.42
CA ASN A 774 -23.53 35.23 9.08
C ASN A 774 -22.14 35.46 8.45
N PRO A 775 -21.33 34.40 8.18
CA PRO A 775 -19.94 34.48 7.71
C PRO A 775 -19.73 35.00 6.27
N GLN A 776 -20.70 35.75 5.74
CA GLN A 776 -20.71 36.38 4.44
C GLN A 776 -21.38 37.78 4.50
N SER A 777 -21.60 38.35 5.70
CA SER A 777 -22.29 39.61 5.93
C SER A 777 -21.79 40.30 7.21
N ALA A 778 -20.81 41.19 7.03
CA ALA A 778 -20.16 42.07 8.03
C ALA A 778 -21.09 43.12 8.70
N ASP A 779 -22.37 42.81 8.81
CA ASP A 779 -23.54 43.61 9.19
C ASP A 779 -24.72 42.59 9.09
N THR A 780 -24.85 41.67 10.04
CA THR A 780 -25.73 40.47 9.92
C THR A 780 -27.21 40.84 9.86
N ASP A 781 -27.64 41.84 10.63
CA ASP A 781 -29.04 42.28 10.67
C ASP A 781 -29.37 43.45 9.72
N GLY A 782 -28.36 44.12 9.16
CA GLY A 782 -28.49 45.24 8.23
C GLY A 782 -28.67 46.61 8.89
N ASP A 783 -28.30 46.73 10.17
CA ASP A 783 -28.22 47.97 10.94
C ASP A 783 -27.37 49.05 10.23
N GLY A 784 -26.20 48.64 9.72
CA GLY A 784 -25.12 49.53 9.31
C GLY A 784 -24.17 49.90 10.46
N MET A 785 -24.07 49.04 11.47
CA MET A 785 -22.92 48.91 12.36
C MET A 785 -21.98 47.80 11.82
N ARG A 786 -21.54 46.85 12.63
CA ARG A 786 -20.62 45.74 12.31
C ARG A 786 -20.64 44.76 13.48
N ASP A 787 -20.76 43.48 13.18
CA ASP A 787 -20.82 42.40 14.16
C ASP A 787 -19.60 42.42 15.11
N ASP A 788 -18.38 42.66 14.59
CA ASP A 788 -17.13 42.87 15.34
C ASP A 788 -17.29 43.96 16.41
N HIS A 789 -17.88 45.08 16.01
CA HIS A 789 -18.06 46.25 16.85
C HIS A 789 -19.11 46.00 17.93
N GLU A 790 -20.22 45.38 17.55
CA GLU A 790 -21.37 45.16 18.40
C GLU A 790 -21.06 44.11 19.48
N VAL A 791 -20.41 43.00 19.09
CA VAL A 791 -19.84 42.02 20.02
C VAL A 791 -18.82 42.68 20.96
N HIS A 792 -17.98 43.60 20.47
CA HIS A 792 -17.00 44.30 21.30
C HIS A 792 -17.62 45.36 22.25
N ARG A 793 -18.74 45.97 21.88
CA ARG A 793 -19.47 46.96 22.71
C ARG A 793 -20.52 46.34 23.62
N GLY A 794 -20.89 45.08 23.39
CA GLY A 794 -22.03 44.45 24.05
C GLY A 794 -23.36 45.02 23.58
N LEU A 795 -23.50 45.17 22.26
CA LEU A 795 -24.78 45.30 21.55
C LEU A 795 -25.20 43.91 21.03
N ASP A 796 -26.24 43.81 20.21
CA ASP A 796 -26.82 42.53 19.75
C ASP A 796 -26.82 42.46 18.21
N PRO A 797 -25.81 41.84 17.56
CA PRO A 797 -25.58 41.88 16.10
C PRO A 797 -26.62 41.09 15.27
N LEU A 798 -27.73 40.70 15.89
CA LEU A 798 -28.81 39.93 15.29
C LEU A 798 -30.15 40.69 15.29
N ALA A 799 -30.18 42.00 15.65
CA ALA A 799 -31.43 42.72 15.94
C ALA A 799 -31.43 44.29 15.90
N ASP A 800 -31.18 44.95 14.76
CA ASP A 800 -31.36 46.40 14.40
C ASP A 800 -31.57 47.34 15.61
N ASP A 801 -30.53 47.45 16.44
CA ASP A 801 -30.55 48.21 17.69
C ASP A 801 -29.95 49.61 17.55
N GLY A 802 -29.39 49.93 16.37
CA GLY A 802 -28.64 51.13 16.03
C GLY A 802 -29.37 52.48 16.19
N THR A 803 -30.68 52.45 16.46
CA THR A 803 -31.49 53.63 16.80
C THR A 803 -31.75 53.79 18.30
N ALA A 804 -31.28 52.85 19.14
CA ALA A 804 -31.30 52.93 20.58
C ALA A 804 -30.24 53.90 21.12
N ASP A 805 -30.51 54.43 22.32
CA ASP A 805 -29.68 55.32 23.12
C ASP A 805 -29.54 54.67 24.53
N PRO A 806 -28.59 53.74 24.73
CA PRO A 806 -28.56 52.88 25.92
C PRO A 806 -28.01 53.58 27.16
N ASP A 807 -27.09 54.53 26.99
CA ASP A 807 -26.56 55.34 28.10
C ASP A 807 -27.26 56.69 28.28
N GLY A 808 -28.00 57.19 27.28
CA GLY A 808 -28.89 58.34 27.40
C GLY A 808 -28.27 59.69 27.05
N ASP A 809 -27.14 59.77 26.33
CA ASP A 809 -26.46 61.03 25.96
C ASP A 809 -27.12 61.80 24.79
N SER A 810 -28.16 61.22 24.19
CA SER A 810 -28.88 61.71 22.99
C SER A 810 -28.16 61.48 21.65
N LEU A 811 -27.13 60.64 21.63
CA LEU A 811 -26.70 59.91 20.44
C LEU A 811 -27.41 58.55 20.38
N ASN A 812 -27.22 57.83 19.27
CA ASN A 812 -27.67 56.45 19.13
C ASN A 812 -26.48 55.59 18.72
N ASN A 813 -26.54 54.29 19.01
CA ASN A 813 -25.46 53.32 18.75
C ASN A 813 -24.79 53.53 17.37
N ARG A 814 -25.60 53.72 16.31
CA ARG A 814 -25.14 53.91 14.92
C ARG A 814 -24.53 55.30 14.64
N GLU A 815 -24.98 56.35 15.32
CA GLU A 815 -24.31 57.66 15.31
C GLU A 815 -23.01 57.67 16.11
N GLU A 816 -22.91 56.84 17.14
CA GLU A 816 -21.73 56.70 18.00
C GLU A 816 -20.62 55.87 17.37
N TYR A 817 -20.98 54.74 16.75
CA TYR A 817 -20.11 53.96 15.87
C TYR A 817 -19.39 54.86 14.86
N ARG A 818 -20.14 55.77 14.22
CA ARG A 818 -19.63 56.78 13.26
C ARG A 818 -18.77 57.88 13.89
N ARG A 819 -18.81 58.07 15.21
CA ARG A 819 -18.03 59.08 15.96
C ARG A 819 -16.85 58.49 16.72
N GLY A 820 -16.82 57.16 16.90
CA GLY A 820 -15.86 56.48 17.77
C GLY A 820 -16.14 56.64 19.27
N THR A 821 -17.37 57.00 19.64
CA THR A 821 -17.84 57.01 21.02
C THR A 821 -18.26 55.59 21.47
N ASN A 822 -18.74 55.45 22.70
CA ASN A 822 -19.02 54.16 23.33
C ASN A 822 -20.47 54.15 23.84
N PRO A 823 -21.41 53.39 23.23
CA PRO A 823 -22.85 53.47 23.51
C PRO A 823 -23.33 52.97 24.88
N ARG A 824 -22.41 52.86 25.83
CA ARG A 824 -22.61 52.42 27.21
C ARG A 824 -21.87 53.33 28.21
N ASP A 825 -21.35 54.50 27.78
CA ASP A 825 -20.67 55.51 28.61
C ASP A 825 -21.07 56.94 28.16
N TYR A 826 -22.12 57.47 28.81
CA TYR A 826 -22.65 58.82 28.61
C TYR A 826 -21.58 59.92 28.62
N TYR A 827 -20.50 59.75 29.40
CA TYR A 827 -19.44 60.76 29.50
C TYR A 827 -18.31 60.56 28.49
N ASN A 828 -18.28 59.42 27.78
CA ASN A 828 -17.31 59.09 26.75
C ASN A 828 -15.84 59.35 27.18
N GLY A 829 -15.54 59.01 28.43
CA GLY A 829 -14.24 59.27 29.09
C GLY A 829 -13.89 60.74 29.40
N ILE A 830 -14.80 61.70 29.18
CA ILE A 830 -14.56 63.14 29.36
C ILE A 830 -14.90 63.59 30.79
N MET A 831 -14.04 64.42 31.38
CA MET A 831 -14.27 65.03 32.69
C MET A 831 -15.07 66.34 32.56
N HIS A 832 -16.26 66.39 33.17
CA HIS A 832 -17.19 67.53 33.11
C HIS A 832 -17.18 68.37 34.39
N GLU A 833 -17.60 69.64 34.30
CA GLU A 833 -17.66 70.53 35.47
C GLU A 833 -18.98 70.33 36.24
N ILE A 834 -18.86 69.95 37.51
CA ILE A 834 -19.99 69.78 38.44
C ILE A 834 -20.11 71.03 39.31
N LEU A 835 -21.13 71.84 39.04
CA LEU A 835 -21.41 73.09 39.75
C LEU A 835 -22.42 72.84 40.88
N PRO A 836 -22.06 73.00 42.16
CA PRO A 836 -23.00 72.83 43.27
C PRO A 836 -23.97 74.02 43.38
N LEU A 837 -25.29 73.77 43.30
CA LEU A 837 -26.32 74.78 43.53
C LEU A 837 -26.94 74.61 44.93
N ILE A 838 -26.25 75.13 45.94
CA ILE A 838 -26.80 75.23 47.30
C ILE A 838 -27.82 76.36 47.36
N GLY A 839 -29.05 76.06 47.81
CA GLY A 839 -30.12 77.06 47.90
C GLY A 839 -31.35 76.56 48.69
N GLY A 840 -31.24 76.55 50.02
CA GLY A 840 -32.34 76.23 50.94
C GLY A 840 -31.89 76.36 52.39
N ASP A 841 -32.75 76.90 53.25
CA ASP A 841 -32.42 77.14 54.66
C ASP A 841 -32.45 75.83 55.48
N PHE A 842 -31.67 75.76 56.56
CA PHE A 842 -31.50 74.56 57.40
C PHE A 842 -32.51 74.51 58.57
N ASP A 843 -33.60 75.27 58.50
CA ASP A 843 -34.56 75.40 59.60
C ASP A 843 -35.64 74.31 59.60
N LEU A 844 -36.06 73.91 60.80
CA LEU A 844 -36.65 72.60 61.08
C LEU A 844 -38.15 72.52 60.69
N GLY A 845 -38.47 71.91 59.55
CA GLY A 845 -39.87 71.60 59.22
C GLY A 845 -40.18 70.85 57.92
N SER A 846 -39.43 71.08 56.84
CA SER A 846 -39.73 70.48 55.52
C SER A 846 -38.49 70.29 54.65
N GLY A 847 -38.20 69.03 54.29
CA GLY A 847 -36.93 68.54 53.73
C GLY A 847 -36.18 69.45 52.74
N GLY A 848 -34.89 69.65 53.02
CA GLY A 848 -33.97 70.40 52.17
C GLY A 848 -33.59 69.65 50.90
N VAL A 849 -33.14 70.39 49.87
CA VAL A 849 -32.77 69.85 48.56
C VAL A 849 -31.26 69.94 48.37
N MET A 850 -30.63 68.82 48.01
CA MET A 850 -29.27 68.78 47.49
C MET A 850 -29.35 68.78 45.95
N ALA A 851 -28.68 69.74 45.31
CA ALA A 851 -28.75 69.91 43.86
C ALA A 851 -27.36 70.26 43.29
N VAL A 852 -27.02 69.61 42.18
CA VAL A 852 -25.82 69.91 41.39
C VAL A 852 -26.21 70.07 39.92
N ARG A 853 -25.57 71.01 39.22
CA ARG A 853 -25.65 71.12 37.76
C ARG A 853 -24.41 70.49 37.15
N VAL A 854 -24.60 69.64 36.14
CA VAL A 854 -23.49 69.19 35.28
C VAL A 854 -23.49 70.03 34.01
N VAL A 855 -22.32 70.51 33.59
CA VAL A 855 -22.17 71.26 32.34
C VAL A 855 -21.07 70.71 31.44
N ASP A 856 -21.19 70.97 30.14
CA ASP A 856 -20.08 70.80 29.19
C ASP A 856 -18.94 71.81 29.45
N ALA A 857 -17.82 71.64 28.75
CA ALA A 857 -16.64 72.51 28.86
C ALA A 857 -16.87 73.96 28.37
N VAL A 858 -18.09 74.32 27.94
CA VAL A 858 -18.49 75.66 27.49
C VAL A 858 -19.60 76.26 28.39
N GLY A 859 -20.09 75.49 29.38
CA GLY A 859 -21.11 75.91 30.35
C GLY A 859 -22.56 75.54 30.00
N ASN A 860 -22.80 74.74 28.96
CA ASN A 860 -24.15 74.27 28.60
C ASN A 860 -24.59 73.14 29.54
N PRO A 861 -25.86 73.10 29.99
CA PRO A 861 -26.37 72.04 30.85
C PRO A 861 -26.42 70.68 30.14
N LEU A 862 -25.80 69.65 30.72
CA LEU A 862 -25.95 68.28 30.25
C LEU A 862 -27.28 67.70 30.72
N ILE A 863 -28.09 67.17 29.81
CA ILE A 863 -29.42 66.61 30.08
C ILE A 863 -29.31 65.09 30.23
N ASN A 864 -30.03 64.50 31.18
CA ASN A 864 -30.04 63.05 31.43
C ASN A 864 -28.71 62.46 31.96
N ALA A 865 -27.73 63.30 32.31
CA ALA A 865 -26.39 62.89 32.75
C ALA A 865 -26.42 62.12 34.08
N PRO A 866 -25.76 60.96 34.20
CA PRO A 866 -25.77 60.13 35.40
C PRO A 866 -24.86 60.69 36.51
N VAL A 867 -25.44 60.98 37.67
CA VAL A 867 -24.76 61.61 38.81
C VAL A 867 -25.02 60.80 40.08
N THR A 868 -23.95 60.24 40.65
CA THR A 868 -23.98 59.67 42.01
C THR A 868 -23.84 60.79 43.04
N LEU A 869 -24.81 60.91 43.95
CA LEU A 869 -24.75 61.83 45.10
C LEU A 869 -24.60 61.02 46.40
N THR A 870 -23.60 61.35 47.22
CA THR A 870 -23.27 60.64 48.47
C THR A 870 -23.18 61.60 49.66
N ILE A 871 -23.75 61.18 50.79
CA ILE A 871 -23.62 61.80 52.12
C ILE A 871 -22.42 61.17 52.81
N GLU A 872 -21.28 61.86 52.84
CA GLU A 872 -20.04 61.35 53.45
C GLU A 872 -20.06 61.33 54.99
N SER A 873 -20.96 62.08 55.64
CA SER A 873 -21.11 62.10 57.10
C SER A 873 -22.46 62.63 57.58
N GLY A 874 -22.89 62.19 58.77
CA GLY A 874 -24.17 62.54 59.41
C GLY A 874 -25.26 61.48 59.25
N ASP A 875 -26.30 61.56 60.08
CA ASP A 875 -27.38 60.55 60.14
C ASP A 875 -28.42 60.69 59.02
N SER A 876 -28.37 61.77 58.24
CA SER A 876 -29.30 62.04 57.14
C SER A 876 -29.27 60.96 56.06
N GLN A 877 -30.43 60.73 55.44
CA GLN A 877 -30.61 59.87 54.29
C GLN A 877 -31.23 60.64 53.11
N ILE A 878 -31.01 60.11 51.91
CA ILE A 878 -31.47 60.64 50.64
C ILE A 878 -32.86 60.06 50.30
N ALA A 879 -33.77 60.89 49.80
CA ALA A 879 -34.96 60.50 49.06
C ALA A 879 -34.93 61.09 47.63
N LEU A 880 -35.41 60.34 46.64
CA LEU A 880 -35.44 60.80 45.23
C LEU A 880 -36.54 61.84 44.96
N THR A 881 -37.54 61.95 45.84
CA THR A 881 -38.66 62.90 45.71
C THR A 881 -39.01 63.53 47.07
N LEU A 882 -39.64 64.71 47.04
CA LEU A 882 -40.05 65.42 48.26
C LEU A 882 -41.07 64.59 49.05
N ASN A 883 -40.70 64.18 50.27
CA ASN A 883 -41.41 63.22 51.12
C ASN A 883 -41.47 61.76 50.61
N GLY A 884 -40.66 61.40 49.60
CA GLY A 884 -40.54 60.04 49.11
C GLY A 884 -39.89 59.06 50.11
N PRO A 885 -39.80 57.76 49.75
CA PRO A 885 -39.04 56.78 50.51
C PRO A 885 -37.54 57.12 50.49
N LEU A 886 -36.83 56.69 51.53
CA LEU A 886 -35.39 56.87 51.66
C LEU A 886 -34.67 55.74 50.92
N VAL A 887 -33.68 56.10 50.11
CA VAL A 887 -32.90 55.17 49.26
C VAL A 887 -31.52 54.85 49.86
N GLY A 888 -30.97 55.68 50.74
CA GLY A 888 -29.71 55.41 51.45
C GLY A 888 -28.92 56.68 51.76
N GLN A 889 -27.62 56.54 51.99
CA GLN A 889 -26.67 57.68 52.02
C GLN A 889 -26.07 57.98 50.64
N THR A 890 -26.23 57.09 49.66
CA THR A 890 -25.87 57.29 48.25
C THR A 890 -27.11 57.13 47.40
N ALA A 891 -27.22 57.92 46.33
CA ALA A 891 -28.27 57.81 45.32
C ALA A 891 -27.74 58.19 43.94
N ASP A 892 -27.95 57.31 42.97
CA ASP A 892 -27.73 57.60 41.56
C ASP A 892 -28.96 58.28 40.97
N VAL A 893 -28.75 59.43 40.35
CA VAL A 893 -29.80 60.27 39.74
C VAL A 893 -29.32 60.82 38.41
N ARG A 894 -30.24 61.06 37.48
CA ARG A 894 -29.94 61.73 36.22
C ARG A 894 -30.30 63.22 36.26
N THR A 895 -29.59 64.07 35.53
CA THR A 895 -29.91 65.50 35.44
C THR A 895 -31.23 65.72 34.71
N GLY A 896 -32.03 66.69 35.19
CA GLY A 896 -33.22 67.14 34.46
C GLY A 896 -32.87 67.93 33.19
N SER A 897 -33.91 68.33 32.45
CA SER A 897 -33.77 69.18 31.24
C SER A 897 -33.22 70.59 31.50
N ASP A 898 -32.93 70.94 32.76
CA ASP A 898 -32.24 72.17 33.19
C ASP A 898 -30.79 71.93 33.64
N GLY A 899 -30.27 70.73 33.37
CA GLY A 899 -28.93 70.26 33.71
C GLY A 899 -28.73 69.92 35.19
N ILE A 900 -29.79 69.96 36.01
CA ILE A 900 -29.67 69.82 37.47
C ILE A 900 -30.17 68.45 37.92
N ALA A 901 -29.26 67.66 38.51
CA ALA A 901 -29.60 66.49 39.30
C ALA A 901 -30.02 66.94 40.71
N ARG A 902 -31.07 66.33 41.26
CA ARG A 902 -31.70 66.74 42.53
C ARG A 902 -32.03 65.55 43.39
N VAL A 903 -31.75 65.66 44.68
CA VAL A 903 -32.27 64.75 45.71
C VAL A 903 -32.69 65.52 46.96
N TYR A 904 -33.49 64.87 47.80
CA TYR A 904 -34.05 65.46 49.02
C TYR A 904 -33.38 64.84 50.25
N LEU A 905 -32.90 65.67 51.15
CA LEU A 905 -32.28 65.24 52.41
C LEU A 905 -33.33 65.15 53.51
N ARG A 906 -33.28 64.05 54.27
CA ARG A 906 -34.17 63.83 55.42
C ARG A 906 -33.36 63.24 56.58
N THR A 907 -33.45 63.85 57.75
CA THR A 907 -33.01 63.23 59.00
C THR A 907 -33.97 62.10 59.40
N PRO A 908 -33.50 61.03 60.04
CA PRO A 908 -34.36 59.99 60.64
C PRO A 908 -35.42 60.54 61.61
#